data_AF-A0A2T7BBS9-F1
#
_entry.id   AF-A0A2T7BBS9-F1
#
_cell.length_a   1.000
_cell.length_b   1.000
_cell.length_c   1.000
_cell.angle_alpha   90.00
_cell.angle_beta   90.00
_cell.angle_gamma   90.00
#
_symmetry.space_group_name_H-M   'P 1'
#
loop_
_entity.id
_entity.type
_entity.pdbx_description
1 polymer ?
#
loop_
_entity_poly.entity_id
_entity_poly.type
_entity_poly.pdbx_seq_one_letter_code
_entity_poly.pdbx_strand_id
1 'polypeptide(L)'
;MHMKHALYLLVAVLLLGACRRDDKNKVDATLRVNSFLPGSGNPGTVVTIHGTGFRGNFPDNNVTFNGKGARIMDATDTTLIVAAPDSGSTGPIAVTVAGKTVTGETYTYQALSVHAISPSNGPAGTTVTITGAGFTGTAGPAVVTVNGQKAIVTNANDTTLVITVPAGAGSGALTVDVNGQHASGPQFTSQLISKIKPVTGGPGTTITLTGEGFSTHAGDNVVAINGITSKVVSATATSLVITAGSDVQTGPVSVTINGQKTSGPVFTKVPVPVVSQIAPMSGPVGSKLTITGNNFSALTDEDAITVNGVPATLLSASGQQLQVTVPAGTTSGAVKVVVNGQSVTGPVFTVQSLGIISLLPDNGLAGAVVTVKGTGFDPNPANNQLTLNGIPVPISAATDSTLTVTMPNGTATGNMQLSTGSLHAQSPLFRHAGVKTFFADPTITGYTGLAIDSKGNVYYASNFVIYKVPPDGSGKTIFAGSETEQGNTNGNGTTARFSYIFGITADAQDNIYVADNNNAIRKITPDGTVVPYLNNMSNTAKSLSMDDRNNVCFGTDYSGTYKIDAKTLAVTQLSFTGVTYPFVVINNIAYYGGTDAAQYYAFDMSIRSRTTLAGNNYDGGWVDGLPGTSRLGNPGSSVYNPASNTIYFLDGGNFAVRSITLPTNNTGSLTGGKLSYQQYKYGYADGGLGDALFNFSQTGPMAIDKNGNIYVLEVNNHAIREIFLQ
;
A
#
# COMPACT_ATOMS: atom_id res chain seq x y z
N MET A 1 79.18 -13.45 8.04
CA MET A 1 79.47 -14.56 7.09
C MET A 1 79.72 -13.93 5.73
N HIS A 2 80.97 -13.75 5.30
CA HIS A 2 81.83 -14.76 4.65
C HIS A 2 81.37 -15.04 3.19
N MET A 3 82.21 -14.98 2.16
CA MET A 3 83.69 -15.00 2.17
C MET A 3 84.34 -14.19 1.02
N LYS A 4 85.53 -13.65 1.30
CA LYS A 4 86.50 -13.07 0.35
C LYS A 4 87.53 -14.13 -0.10
N HIS A 5 88.46 -13.70 -0.97
CA HIS A 5 89.71 -14.37 -1.44
C HIS A 5 89.45 -15.37 -2.60
N ALA A 6 90.26 -15.49 -3.66
CA ALA A 6 91.72 -15.35 -3.85
C ALA A 6 92.08 -15.01 -5.35
N LEU A 7 93.30 -14.67 -5.82
CA LEU A 7 94.58 -14.15 -5.27
C LEU A 7 95.64 -13.96 -6.42
N TYR A 8 96.64 -13.07 -6.27
CA TYR A 8 97.91 -12.87 -7.05
C TYR A 8 97.91 -12.33 -8.51
N LEU A 9 99.00 -11.78 -9.10
CA LEU A 9 100.17 -10.94 -8.62
C LEU A 9 101.11 -10.58 -9.83
N LEU A 10 101.98 -9.56 -9.66
CA LEU A 10 103.24 -9.25 -10.43
C LEU A 10 103.05 -8.63 -11.84
N VAL A 11 103.83 -7.65 -12.36
CA VAL A 11 105.13 -6.99 -12.06
C VAL A 11 104.93 -5.47 -12.37
N ALA A 12 105.12 -4.46 -11.51
CA ALA A 12 106.32 -3.87 -10.90
C ALA A 12 107.24 -2.99 -11.80
N VAL A 13 107.07 -1.65 -11.68
CA VAL A 13 108.12 -0.59 -11.55
C VAL A 13 109.27 -0.52 -12.58
N LEU A 14 109.34 0.56 -13.39
CA LEU A 14 110.36 1.62 -13.23
C LEU A 14 110.18 2.87 -14.13
N LEU A 15 110.65 3.98 -13.55
CA LEU A 15 110.82 5.35 -14.06
C LEU A 15 111.73 5.55 -15.29
N LEU A 16 111.71 6.80 -15.79
CA LEU A 16 112.69 7.51 -16.65
C LEU A 16 112.64 7.26 -18.17
N GLY A 17 113.05 8.29 -18.91
CA GLY A 17 113.39 8.18 -20.33
C GLY A 17 112.56 9.05 -21.27
N ALA A 18 112.68 10.38 -21.15
CA ALA A 18 112.27 11.25 -22.25
C ALA A 18 113.17 10.97 -23.47
N CYS A 19 112.57 10.46 -24.55
CA CYS A 19 113.16 10.53 -25.88
C CYS A 19 112.06 10.83 -26.89
N ARG A 20 111.99 12.11 -27.30
CA ARG A 20 111.48 12.49 -28.61
C ARG A 20 112.13 11.57 -29.65
N ARG A 21 111.35 10.71 -30.30
CA ARG A 21 111.49 10.59 -31.75
C ARG A 21 110.58 11.63 -32.36
N ASP A 22 111.17 12.79 -32.61
CA ASP A 22 110.64 13.73 -33.59
C ASP A 22 110.70 13.03 -34.96
N ASP A 23 109.68 12.24 -35.29
CA ASP A 23 109.47 11.72 -36.65
C ASP A 23 109.04 12.88 -37.57
N LYS A 24 110.00 13.76 -37.84
CA LYS A 24 110.00 14.77 -38.89
C LYS A 24 110.05 14.08 -40.25
N ASN A 25 108.97 13.35 -40.58
CA ASN A 25 108.59 12.93 -41.93
C ASN A 25 107.19 12.26 -41.99
N LYS A 26 106.26 12.52 -41.04
CA LYS A 26 104.85 12.55 -41.45
C LYS A 26 104.69 13.71 -42.42
N VAL A 27 104.46 13.40 -43.70
CA VAL A 27 103.91 14.36 -44.67
C VAL A 27 102.73 15.06 -44.01
N ASP A 28 102.70 16.40 -43.99
CA ASP A 28 101.61 17.20 -43.41
C ASP A 28 100.34 16.87 -44.20
N ALA A 29 99.60 15.85 -43.72
CA ALA A 29 98.51 15.24 -44.45
C ALA A 29 97.49 16.34 -44.74
N THR A 30 97.20 16.56 -46.02
CA THR A 30 96.40 17.72 -46.44
C THR A 30 95.12 17.78 -45.63
N LEU A 31 94.94 18.89 -44.91
CA LEU A 31 93.78 19.11 -44.05
C LEU A 31 92.51 18.92 -44.91
N ARG A 32 91.64 17.98 -44.52
CA ARG A 32 90.39 17.64 -45.23
C ARG A 32 89.35 17.12 -44.25
N VAL A 33 88.10 17.48 -44.50
CA VAL A 33 86.92 16.79 -43.93
C VAL A 33 86.40 15.84 -45.01
N ASN A 34 86.29 14.56 -44.68
CA ASN A 34 85.85 13.50 -45.61
C ASN A 34 84.36 13.18 -45.44
N SER A 35 83.88 13.15 -44.20
CA SER A 35 82.48 12.90 -43.85
C SER A 35 82.19 13.31 -42.41
N PHE A 36 80.90 13.38 -42.05
CA PHE A 36 80.48 13.45 -40.65
C PHE A 36 79.16 12.70 -40.46
N LEU A 37 78.95 12.15 -39.26
CA LEU A 37 77.73 11.47 -38.86
C LEU A 37 77.34 11.85 -37.42
N PRO A 38 76.05 12.13 -37.14
CA PRO A 38 74.96 12.23 -38.11
C PRO A 38 75.08 13.49 -39.01
N GLY A 39 74.44 13.46 -40.18
CA GLY A 39 74.43 14.60 -41.12
C GLY A 39 73.54 15.77 -40.70
N SER A 40 72.78 15.59 -39.62
CA SER A 40 71.80 16.54 -39.10
C SER A 40 71.49 16.27 -37.63
N GLY A 41 70.98 17.27 -36.92
CA GLY A 41 70.58 17.15 -35.52
C GLY A 41 70.39 18.53 -34.88
N ASN A 42 70.39 18.60 -33.56
CA ASN A 42 70.14 19.80 -32.77
C ASN A 42 71.40 20.29 -32.04
N PRO A 43 71.36 21.48 -31.39
CA PRO A 43 72.30 21.83 -30.34
C PRO A 43 72.57 20.69 -29.35
N GLY A 44 73.85 20.33 -29.19
CA GLY A 44 74.28 19.24 -28.32
C GLY A 44 74.37 17.87 -28.98
N THR A 45 73.84 17.69 -30.20
CA THR A 45 74.04 16.44 -30.95
C THR A 45 75.53 16.17 -31.12
N VAL A 46 75.96 14.96 -30.77
CA VAL A 46 77.35 14.51 -30.92
C VAL A 46 77.58 14.11 -32.37
N VAL A 47 78.43 14.87 -33.04
CA VAL A 47 78.81 14.68 -34.44
C VAL A 47 80.24 14.17 -34.49
N THR A 48 80.41 12.99 -35.10
CA THR A 48 81.73 12.43 -35.41
C THR A 48 82.13 12.89 -36.81
N ILE A 49 83.20 13.66 -36.90
CA ILE A 49 83.77 14.19 -38.16
C ILE A 49 85.00 13.37 -38.50
N HIS A 50 85.03 12.75 -39.68
CA HIS A 50 86.18 12.02 -40.19
C HIS A 50 86.92 12.83 -41.25
N GLY A 51 88.25 12.74 -41.27
CA GLY A 51 89.10 13.54 -42.15
C GLY A 51 90.57 13.16 -42.08
N THR A 52 91.43 14.08 -42.51
CA THR A 52 92.90 13.96 -42.45
C THR A 52 93.51 15.31 -42.09
N GLY A 53 94.67 15.29 -41.43
CA GLY A 53 95.41 16.51 -41.09
C GLY A 53 94.92 17.23 -39.83
N PHE A 54 94.07 16.59 -39.04
CA PHE A 54 93.70 17.04 -37.70
C PHE A 54 94.88 16.86 -36.73
N ARG A 55 94.82 17.48 -35.55
CA ARG A 55 95.81 17.28 -34.48
C ARG A 55 95.22 16.39 -33.39
N GLY A 56 95.98 15.41 -32.88
CA GLY A 56 95.55 14.49 -31.82
C GLY A 56 95.32 15.10 -30.43
N ASN A 57 95.18 16.42 -30.32
CA ASN A 57 94.86 17.17 -29.10
C ASN A 57 93.81 18.24 -29.43
N PHE A 58 92.74 18.31 -28.62
CA PHE A 58 91.62 19.21 -28.89
C PHE A 58 91.97 20.72 -29.02
N PRO A 59 92.96 21.32 -28.31
CA PRO A 59 93.20 22.76 -28.40
C PRO A 59 93.72 23.25 -29.76
N ASP A 60 94.39 22.37 -30.52
CA ASP A 60 95.03 22.73 -31.79
C ASP A 60 94.09 22.58 -33.00
N ASN A 61 92.82 22.23 -32.74
CA ASN A 61 91.74 22.15 -33.71
C ASN A 61 90.65 23.16 -33.32
N ASN A 62 90.06 23.84 -34.30
CA ASN A 62 88.84 24.61 -34.11
C ASN A 62 87.78 24.12 -35.10
N VAL A 63 86.62 23.71 -34.60
CA VAL A 63 85.50 23.25 -35.43
C VAL A 63 84.37 24.26 -35.34
N THR A 64 83.80 24.64 -36.47
CA THR A 64 82.66 25.55 -36.54
C THR A 64 81.52 24.96 -37.37
N PHE A 65 80.28 25.25 -36.97
CA PHE A 65 79.07 24.93 -37.72
C PHE A 65 78.50 26.25 -38.23
N ASN A 66 78.55 26.47 -39.55
CA ASN A 66 78.18 27.75 -40.19
C ASN A 66 78.82 28.98 -39.49
N GLY A 67 80.12 28.90 -39.18
CA GLY A 67 80.88 29.97 -38.51
C GLY A 67 80.74 30.06 -36.99
N LYS A 68 80.04 29.13 -36.34
CA LYS A 68 79.84 29.12 -34.87
C LYS A 68 80.65 28.00 -34.22
N GLY A 69 81.48 28.33 -33.24
CA GLY A 69 82.41 27.38 -32.60
C GLY A 69 81.71 26.24 -31.86
N ALA A 70 82.09 25.01 -32.19
CA ALA A 70 81.62 23.78 -31.54
C ALA A 70 82.53 23.38 -30.38
N ARG A 71 81.96 22.68 -29.38
CA ARG A 71 82.76 22.07 -28.32
C ARG A 71 83.34 20.75 -28.82
N ILE A 72 84.66 20.69 -28.98
CA ILE A 72 85.37 19.44 -29.25
C ILE A 72 85.39 18.59 -27.97
N MET A 73 84.98 17.34 -28.09
CA MET A 73 84.88 16.36 -27.00
C MET A 73 86.05 15.36 -27.06
N ASP A 74 86.48 14.98 -28.26
CA ASP A 74 87.64 14.11 -28.49
C ASP A 74 88.30 14.43 -29.84
N ALA A 75 89.60 14.16 -29.97
CA ALA A 75 90.39 14.48 -31.16
C ALA A 75 91.53 13.48 -31.42
N THR A 76 91.62 13.05 -32.67
CA THR A 76 92.71 12.23 -33.22
C THR A 76 93.15 12.81 -34.57
N ASP A 77 94.28 12.35 -35.13
CA ASP A 77 94.78 12.78 -36.45
C ASP A 77 93.77 12.62 -37.62
N THR A 78 92.70 11.82 -37.44
CA THR A 78 91.70 11.49 -38.49
C THR A 78 90.23 11.61 -38.07
N THR A 79 89.93 11.81 -36.78
CA THR A 79 88.55 11.91 -36.27
C THR A 79 88.44 12.99 -35.19
N LEU A 80 87.43 13.84 -35.29
CA LEU A 80 87.02 14.79 -34.25
C LEU A 80 85.61 14.44 -33.80
N ILE A 81 85.40 14.30 -32.49
CA ILE A 81 84.05 14.16 -31.91
C ILE A 81 83.68 15.52 -31.33
N VAL A 82 82.60 16.12 -31.81
CA VAL A 82 82.17 17.47 -31.42
C VAL A 82 80.71 17.50 -31.04
N ALA A 83 80.32 18.39 -30.13
CA ALA A 83 78.92 18.73 -29.90
C ALA A 83 78.52 19.91 -30.80
N ALA A 84 77.46 19.76 -31.60
CA ALA A 84 76.91 20.83 -32.40
C ALA A 84 76.52 22.03 -31.50
N PRO A 85 76.96 23.27 -31.78
CA PRO A 85 76.80 24.39 -30.85
C PRO A 85 75.37 24.97 -30.79
N ASP A 86 75.02 25.53 -29.62
CA ASP A 86 73.72 26.17 -29.34
C ASP A 86 73.40 27.37 -30.22
N SER A 87 74.42 28.08 -30.71
CA SER A 87 74.27 29.24 -31.59
C SER A 87 74.48 28.94 -33.07
N GLY A 88 74.67 27.65 -33.42
CA GLY A 88 74.85 27.19 -34.80
C GLY A 88 73.57 27.24 -35.64
N SER A 89 73.72 27.00 -36.94
CA SER A 89 72.62 26.97 -37.91
C SER A 89 72.97 26.07 -39.09
N THR A 90 71.97 25.67 -39.87
CA THR A 90 72.15 24.88 -41.09
C THR A 90 73.17 25.54 -42.01
N GLY A 91 74.22 24.79 -42.34
CA GLY A 91 75.36 25.27 -43.10
C GLY A 91 76.55 24.32 -42.94
N PRO A 92 77.69 24.61 -43.57
CA PRO A 92 78.80 23.69 -43.60
C PRO A 92 79.53 23.59 -42.27
N ILE A 93 80.08 22.41 -41.99
CA ILE A 93 81.07 22.22 -40.91
C ILE A 93 82.44 22.65 -41.45
N ALA A 94 83.11 23.60 -40.79
CA ALA A 94 84.46 24.01 -41.13
C ALA A 94 85.44 23.66 -40.00
N VAL A 95 86.56 23.04 -40.35
CA VAL A 95 87.65 22.66 -39.43
C VAL A 95 88.88 23.51 -39.75
N THR A 96 89.42 24.17 -38.73
CA THR A 96 90.63 25.00 -38.81
C THR A 96 91.74 24.37 -37.97
N VAL A 97 92.91 24.18 -38.57
CA VAL A 97 94.13 23.65 -37.93
C VAL A 97 95.31 24.50 -38.37
N ALA A 98 96.10 24.99 -37.40
CA ALA A 98 97.30 25.81 -37.65
C ALA A 98 97.07 26.96 -38.66
N GLY A 99 95.91 27.63 -38.60
CA GLY A 99 95.54 28.75 -39.48
C GLY A 99 95.03 28.37 -40.88
N LYS A 100 95.04 27.09 -41.27
CA LYS A 100 94.39 26.59 -42.49
C LYS A 100 92.97 26.14 -42.15
N THR A 101 91.97 26.57 -42.93
CA THR A 101 90.57 26.17 -42.77
C THR A 101 90.13 25.34 -43.97
N VAL A 102 89.40 24.25 -43.72
CA VAL A 102 88.65 23.52 -44.75
C VAL A 102 87.19 23.38 -44.36
N THR A 103 86.35 23.41 -45.38
CA THR A 103 84.88 23.37 -45.28
C THR A 103 84.41 22.03 -45.82
N GLY A 104 83.68 21.27 -45.00
CA GLY A 104 83.00 20.04 -45.40
C GLY A 104 81.56 20.28 -45.84
N GLU A 105 80.80 19.20 -45.98
CA GLU A 105 79.38 19.22 -46.36
C GLU A 105 78.48 19.99 -45.37
N THR A 106 77.25 20.28 -45.82
CA THR A 106 76.24 20.99 -45.02
C THR A 106 75.68 20.10 -43.92
N TYR A 107 75.86 20.51 -42.66
CA TYR A 107 75.14 19.95 -41.53
C TYR A 107 73.79 20.65 -41.38
N THR A 108 72.71 19.87 -41.26
CA THR A 108 71.36 20.42 -41.13
C THR A 108 70.96 20.51 -39.65
N TYR A 109 70.75 21.73 -39.16
CA TYR A 109 70.09 21.94 -37.88
C TYR A 109 68.62 21.59 -38.03
N GLN A 110 68.15 20.62 -37.26
CA GLN A 110 66.75 20.21 -37.28
C GLN A 110 65.89 21.21 -36.48
N ALA A 111 64.61 21.27 -36.81
CA ALA A 111 63.62 21.93 -35.97
C ALA A 111 63.08 20.91 -34.96
N LEU A 112 62.96 21.29 -33.69
CA LEU A 112 62.27 20.46 -32.69
C LEU A 112 60.85 20.16 -33.18
N SER A 113 60.51 18.88 -33.35
CA SER A 113 59.20 18.47 -33.85
C SER A 113 58.74 17.15 -33.22
N VAL A 114 57.42 16.97 -33.12
CA VAL A 114 56.79 15.74 -32.66
C VAL A 114 55.91 15.21 -33.79
N HIS A 115 56.20 14.01 -34.26
CA HIS A 115 55.52 13.40 -35.41
C HIS A 115 54.38 12.47 -34.97
N ALA A 116 54.63 11.57 -34.02
CA ALA A 116 53.63 10.59 -33.57
C ALA A 116 53.83 10.20 -32.10
N ILE A 117 52.77 9.63 -31.52
CA ILE A 117 52.76 9.03 -30.19
C ILE A 117 52.14 7.63 -30.27
N SER A 118 52.64 6.69 -29.46
CA SER A 118 52.10 5.33 -29.37
C SER A 118 52.30 4.74 -27.97
N PRO A 119 51.22 4.29 -27.29
CA PRO A 119 49.81 4.44 -27.66
C PRO A 119 49.36 5.92 -27.59
N SER A 120 48.29 6.27 -28.31
CA SER A 120 47.67 7.61 -28.28
C SER A 120 46.60 7.77 -27.18
N ASN A 121 46.29 6.70 -26.45
CA ASN A 121 45.33 6.69 -25.35
C ASN A 121 45.85 5.85 -24.17
N GLY A 122 45.24 6.01 -23.00
CA GLY A 122 45.45 5.15 -21.84
C GLY A 122 45.21 5.84 -20.49
N PRO A 123 45.20 5.10 -19.37
CA PRO A 123 45.14 5.67 -18.02
C PRO A 123 46.46 6.37 -17.62
N ALA A 124 46.45 7.05 -16.47
CA ALA A 124 47.68 7.46 -15.80
C ALA A 124 48.61 6.26 -15.56
N GLY A 125 49.92 6.46 -15.72
CA GLY A 125 50.92 5.39 -15.69
C GLY A 125 51.17 4.70 -17.04
N THR A 126 50.41 5.03 -18.09
CA THR A 126 50.67 4.51 -19.45
C THR A 126 52.07 4.94 -19.93
N THR A 127 52.85 3.99 -20.45
CA THR A 127 54.12 4.27 -21.10
C THR A 127 53.86 4.65 -22.56
N VAL A 128 54.22 5.86 -22.96
CA VAL A 128 54.02 6.38 -24.33
C VAL A 128 55.38 6.63 -24.98
N THR A 129 55.56 6.04 -26.16
CA THR A 129 56.69 6.35 -27.05
C THR A 129 56.28 7.51 -27.96
N ILE A 130 57.12 8.53 -28.02
CA ILE A 130 56.97 9.72 -28.85
C ILE A 130 58.06 9.67 -29.91
N THR A 131 57.70 9.81 -31.18
CA THR A 131 58.67 9.90 -32.29
C THR A 131 58.67 11.32 -32.86
N GLY A 132 59.84 11.82 -33.22
CA GLY A 132 60.04 13.21 -33.60
C GLY A 132 61.45 13.48 -34.13
N ALA A 133 61.90 14.72 -33.96
CA ALA A 133 63.25 15.17 -34.30
C ALA A 133 63.74 16.20 -33.28
N GLY A 134 65.04 16.20 -33.02
CA GLY A 134 65.69 17.21 -32.18
C GLY A 134 65.44 17.07 -30.67
N PHE A 135 65.18 15.87 -30.18
CA PHE A 135 64.90 15.61 -28.75
C PHE A 135 66.15 15.61 -27.85
N THR A 136 67.37 15.72 -28.40
CA THR A 136 68.59 15.94 -27.60
C THR A 136 68.88 17.43 -27.38
N GLY A 137 69.46 17.77 -26.22
CA GLY A 137 69.79 19.13 -25.84
C GLY A 137 70.98 19.23 -24.88
N THR A 138 71.51 20.45 -24.75
CA THR A 138 72.71 20.77 -23.95
C THR A 138 72.42 21.09 -22.48
N ALA A 139 71.19 21.52 -22.14
CA ALA A 139 70.82 21.96 -20.79
C ALA A 139 70.23 20.86 -19.89
N GLY A 140 70.02 19.64 -20.41
CA GLY A 140 69.41 18.52 -19.70
C GLY A 140 68.56 17.63 -20.62
N PRO A 141 67.87 16.61 -20.07
CA PRO A 141 66.89 15.83 -20.82
C PRO A 141 65.69 16.69 -21.21
N ALA A 142 65.06 16.37 -22.34
CA ALA A 142 63.82 17.01 -22.79
C ALA A 142 62.75 17.01 -21.69
N VAL A 143 62.00 18.12 -21.56
CA VAL A 143 60.86 18.20 -20.65
C VAL A 143 59.60 17.93 -21.45
N VAL A 144 58.90 16.84 -21.13
CA VAL A 144 57.62 16.50 -21.76
C VAL A 144 56.48 16.86 -20.83
N THR A 145 55.40 17.44 -21.37
CA THR A 145 54.13 17.57 -20.66
C THR A 145 53.00 16.89 -21.43
N VAL A 146 52.02 16.36 -20.69
CA VAL A 146 50.74 15.89 -21.23
C VAL A 146 49.67 16.80 -20.65
N ASN A 147 48.97 17.55 -21.51
CA ASN A 147 47.99 18.55 -21.09
C ASN A 147 48.54 19.55 -20.04
N GLY A 148 49.79 19.98 -20.22
CA GLY A 148 50.50 20.88 -19.29
C GLY A 148 51.05 20.21 -18.02
N GLN A 149 50.70 18.96 -17.71
CA GLN A 149 51.27 18.22 -16.58
C GLN A 149 52.58 17.55 -16.97
N LYS A 150 53.65 17.81 -16.21
CA LYS A 150 54.99 17.29 -16.49
C LYS A 150 55.04 15.76 -16.37
N ALA A 151 55.39 15.08 -17.47
CA ALA A 151 55.55 13.64 -17.53
C ALA A 151 56.96 13.21 -17.08
N ILE A 152 57.10 11.93 -16.71
CA ILE A 152 58.40 11.33 -16.40
C ILE A 152 59.00 10.81 -17.71
N VAL A 153 60.10 11.39 -18.17
CA VAL A 153 60.89 10.85 -19.30
C VAL A 153 61.76 9.71 -18.79
N THR A 154 61.53 8.50 -19.30
CA THR A 154 62.25 7.28 -18.88
C THR A 154 63.35 6.87 -19.87
N ASN A 155 63.25 7.30 -21.14
CA ASN A 155 64.30 7.14 -22.13
C ASN A 155 64.27 8.32 -23.14
N ALA A 156 65.43 8.72 -23.64
CA ALA A 156 65.59 9.80 -24.59
C ALA A 156 66.76 9.55 -25.54
N ASN A 157 66.51 9.70 -26.84
CA ASN A 157 67.49 9.96 -27.88
C ASN A 157 66.92 11.01 -28.84
N ASP A 158 67.65 11.39 -29.89
CA ASP A 158 67.30 12.55 -30.71
C ASP A 158 65.99 12.42 -31.52
N THR A 159 65.52 11.20 -31.77
CA THR A 159 64.30 10.93 -32.55
C THR A 159 63.19 10.24 -31.76
N THR A 160 63.49 9.69 -30.58
CA THR A 160 62.48 9.05 -29.72
C THR A 160 62.60 9.44 -28.25
N LEU A 161 61.47 9.80 -27.64
CA LEU A 161 61.30 9.92 -26.19
C LEU A 161 60.35 8.81 -25.71
N VAL A 162 60.60 8.25 -24.53
CA VAL A 162 59.65 7.37 -23.84
C VAL A 162 59.26 8.05 -22.53
N ILE A 163 57.96 8.19 -22.31
CA ILE A 163 57.41 8.82 -21.10
C ILE A 163 56.48 7.89 -20.35
N THR A 164 56.28 8.17 -19.06
CA THR A 164 55.14 7.69 -18.28
C THR A 164 54.16 8.84 -18.08
N VAL A 165 52.89 8.64 -18.47
CA VAL A 165 51.81 9.62 -18.34
C VAL A 165 51.54 9.90 -16.85
N PRO A 166 51.58 11.16 -16.38
CA PRO A 166 51.41 11.47 -14.97
C PRO A 166 49.97 11.32 -14.50
N ALA A 167 49.77 11.12 -13.20
CA ALA A 167 48.45 11.12 -12.58
C ALA A 167 47.78 12.49 -12.74
N GLY A 168 46.49 12.50 -13.08
CA GLY A 168 45.71 13.73 -13.24
C GLY A 168 46.02 14.55 -14.51
N ALA A 169 46.78 14.01 -15.48
CA ALA A 169 47.02 14.68 -16.76
C ALA A 169 45.72 15.06 -17.50
N GLY A 170 44.76 14.13 -17.54
CA GLY A 170 43.58 14.26 -18.41
C GLY A 170 43.95 14.15 -19.89
N SER A 171 42.99 14.39 -20.77
CA SER A 171 43.22 14.39 -22.21
C SER A 171 43.75 15.75 -22.68
N GLY A 172 44.75 15.77 -23.57
CA GLY A 172 45.27 17.02 -24.12
C GLY A 172 46.56 16.85 -24.93
N ALA A 173 47.11 17.99 -25.36
CA ALA A 173 48.29 18.02 -26.20
C ALA A 173 49.50 17.44 -25.46
N LEU A 174 50.29 16.62 -26.15
CA LEU A 174 51.65 16.30 -25.71
C LEU A 174 52.59 17.40 -26.20
N THR A 175 53.36 18.00 -25.31
CA THR A 175 54.37 19.02 -25.64
C THR A 175 55.75 18.58 -25.21
N VAL A 176 56.75 18.92 -26.01
CA VAL A 176 58.17 18.67 -25.74
C VAL A 176 58.89 20.02 -25.71
N ASP A 177 59.65 20.26 -24.65
CA ASP A 177 60.59 21.37 -24.51
C ASP A 177 62.02 20.82 -24.53
N VAL A 178 62.86 21.43 -25.37
CA VAL A 178 64.30 21.22 -25.41
C VAL A 178 64.98 22.58 -25.49
N ASN A 179 65.84 22.90 -24.51
CA ASN A 179 66.58 24.15 -24.45
C ASN A 179 65.69 25.42 -24.60
N GLY A 180 64.42 25.38 -24.17
CA GLY A 180 63.48 26.49 -24.30
C GLY A 180 62.87 26.68 -25.70
N GLN A 181 63.07 25.71 -26.61
CA GLN A 181 62.25 25.55 -27.81
C GLN A 181 61.08 24.62 -27.49
N HIS A 182 59.89 24.89 -28.02
CA HIS A 182 58.70 24.10 -27.77
C HIS A 182 58.15 23.47 -29.06
N ALA A 183 57.79 22.19 -29.01
CA ALA A 183 56.99 21.53 -30.03
C ALA A 183 55.73 20.90 -29.41
N SER A 184 54.61 20.96 -30.12
CA SER A 184 53.39 20.24 -29.77
C SER A 184 53.17 19.09 -30.76
N GLY A 185 52.83 17.93 -30.22
CA GLY A 185 52.50 16.73 -30.99
C GLY A 185 51.01 16.40 -30.97
N PRO A 186 50.65 15.18 -31.40
CA PRO A 186 49.29 14.66 -31.31
C PRO A 186 48.72 14.72 -29.88
N GLN A 187 47.39 14.76 -29.79
CA GLN A 187 46.67 14.69 -28.52
C GLN A 187 46.79 13.30 -27.91
N PHE A 188 47.05 13.24 -26.61
CA PHE A 188 46.89 12.01 -25.82
C PHE A 188 45.49 11.99 -25.18
N THR A 189 44.79 10.87 -25.31
CA THR A 189 43.46 10.66 -24.72
C THR A 189 43.56 9.88 -23.42
N SER A 190 43.39 10.56 -22.29
CA SER A 190 43.32 9.93 -20.96
C SER A 190 42.06 9.10 -20.83
N GLN A 191 42.19 7.89 -20.27
CA GLN A 191 41.10 6.95 -20.11
C GLN A 191 40.78 6.71 -18.63
N LEU A 192 39.56 7.07 -18.23
CA LEU A 192 39.08 6.99 -16.86
C LEU A 192 37.66 6.40 -16.83
N ILE A 193 37.38 5.59 -15.81
CA ILE A 193 36.01 5.19 -15.45
C ILE A 193 35.75 5.79 -14.07
N SER A 194 34.96 6.86 -13.99
CA SER A 194 34.76 7.64 -12.77
C SER A 194 33.56 7.18 -11.95
N LYS A 195 32.52 6.64 -12.60
CA LYS A 195 31.30 6.18 -11.93
C LYS A 195 30.67 5.00 -12.67
N ILE A 196 29.94 4.17 -11.93
CA ILE A 196 29.02 3.16 -12.46
C ILE A 196 27.63 3.37 -11.83
N LYS A 197 26.54 3.13 -12.57
CA LYS A 197 25.18 3.04 -12.05
C LYS A 197 24.39 1.96 -12.82
N PRO A 198 23.73 1.00 -12.14
CA PRO A 198 23.80 0.74 -10.70
C PRO A 198 25.18 0.20 -10.29
N VAL A 199 25.47 0.26 -8.98
CA VAL A 199 26.69 -0.35 -8.39
C VAL A 199 26.50 -1.83 -8.04
N THR A 200 25.25 -2.29 -8.05
CA THR A 200 24.81 -3.65 -7.73
C THR A 200 23.96 -4.23 -8.86
N GLY A 201 23.86 -5.56 -8.91
CA GLY A 201 22.96 -6.27 -9.82
C GLY A 201 23.45 -7.69 -10.09
N GLY A 202 23.11 -8.25 -11.23
CA GLY A 202 23.62 -9.54 -11.66
C GLY A 202 23.50 -9.74 -13.17
N PRO A 203 23.31 -10.99 -13.64
CA PRO A 203 23.19 -11.28 -15.07
C PRO A 203 22.08 -10.45 -15.73
N GLY A 204 22.38 -9.81 -16.86
CA GLY A 204 21.43 -8.98 -17.59
C GLY A 204 21.22 -7.56 -17.04
N THR A 205 21.85 -7.17 -15.93
CA THR A 205 21.78 -5.78 -15.43
C THR A 205 22.33 -4.81 -16.48
N THR A 206 21.54 -3.79 -16.80
CA THR A 206 21.99 -2.66 -17.63
C THR A 206 22.72 -1.67 -16.75
N ILE A 207 23.98 -1.38 -17.08
CA ILE A 207 24.88 -0.53 -16.30
C ILE A 207 25.36 0.62 -17.17
N THR A 208 25.21 1.84 -16.67
CA THR A 208 25.83 3.04 -17.23
C THR A 208 27.18 3.26 -16.56
N LEU A 209 28.25 3.21 -17.34
CA LEU A 209 29.58 3.69 -16.95
C LEU A 209 29.70 5.16 -17.34
N THR A 210 30.22 5.99 -16.44
CA THR A 210 30.61 7.37 -16.72
C THR A 210 32.13 7.49 -16.60
N GLY A 211 32.75 8.28 -17.46
CA GLY A 211 34.21 8.36 -17.55
C GLY A 211 34.69 9.33 -18.63
N GLU A 212 35.89 9.08 -19.12
CA GLU A 212 36.57 9.85 -20.17
C GLU A 212 37.35 8.91 -21.10
N GLY A 213 37.51 9.31 -22.36
CA GLY A 213 38.40 8.63 -23.32
C GLY A 213 37.85 7.31 -23.87
N PHE A 214 36.54 7.08 -23.76
CA PHE A 214 35.87 5.96 -24.42
C PHE A 214 35.80 6.19 -25.94
N SER A 215 35.81 5.11 -26.75
CA SER A 215 35.49 5.25 -28.18
C SER A 215 34.01 5.55 -28.35
N THR A 216 33.65 6.41 -29.30
CA THR A 216 32.25 6.62 -29.70
C THR A 216 31.67 5.44 -30.48
N HIS A 217 32.51 4.52 -30.96
CA HIS A 217 32.06 3.28 -31.59
C HIS A 217 31.99 2.14 -30.56
N ALA A 218 30.81 1.53 -30.40
CA ALA A 218 30.58 0.51 -29.37
C ALA A 218 31.49 -0.72 -29.49
N GLY A 219 31.87 -1.11 -30.72
CA GLY A 219 32.72 -2.27 -30.99
C GLY A 219 34.17 -2.14 -30.49
N ASP A 220 34.69 -0.92 -30.36
CA ASP A 220 36.09 -0.68 -29.93
C ASP A 220 36.25 -0.76 -28.41
N ASN A 221 35.15 -0.68 -27.66
CA ASN A 221 35.14 -0.65 -26.21
C ASN A 221 34.98 -2.08 -25.66
N VAL A 222 36.09 -2.77 -25.39
CA VAL A 222 36.03 -4.11 -24.77
C VAL A 222 35.85 -3.95 -23.26
N VAL A 223 34.62 -4.17 -22.78
CA VAL A 223 34.25 -3.98 -21.37
C VAL A 223 34.15 -5.31 -20.63
N ALA A 224 34.71 -5.40 -19.43
CA ALA A 224 34.63 -6.59 -18.58
C ALA A 224 34.49 -6.23 -17.10
N ILE A 225 33.69 -7.01 -16.36
CA ILE A 225 33.51 -6.92 -14.90
C ILE A 225 34.15 -8.14 -14.28
N ASN A 226 35.16 -7.94 -13.41
CA ASN A 226 35.99 -9.02 -12.85
C ASN A 226 36.55 -9.99 -13.91
N GLY A 227 36.89 -9.46 -15.10
CA GLY A 227 37.35 -10.26 -16.24
C GLY A 227 36.25 -10.92 -17.09
N ILE A 228 34.99 -10.89 -16.67
CA ILE A 228 33.84 -11.39 -17.45
C ILE A 228 33.36 -10.30 -18.43
N THR A 229 33.45 -10.58 -19.73
CA THR A 229 33.02 -9.66 -20.79
C THR A 229 31.55 -9.26 -20.64
N SER A 230 31.28 -7.97 -20.82
CA SER A 230 29.93 -7.38 -20.82
C SER A 230 29.63 -6.77 -22.20
N LYS A 231 28.37 -6.85 -22.64
CA LYS A 231 27.98 -6.34 -23.96
C LYS A 231 27.87 -4.82 -23.92
N VAL A 232 28.55 -4.09 -24.80
CA VAL A 232 28.29 -2.65 -24.99
C VAL A 232 27.02 -2.47 -25.80
N VAL A 233 26.10 -1.66 -25.28
CA VAL A 233 24.78 -1.34 -25.88
C VAL A 233 24.85 0.00 -26.60
N SER A 234 25.48 1.01 -25.99
CA SER A 234 25.73 2.32 -26.61
C SER A 234 27.00 2.94 -26.05
N ALA A 235 27.60 3.84 -26.82
CA ALA A 235 28.87 4.47 -26.48
C ALA A 235 28.90 5.96 -26.88
N THR A 236 29.48 6.77 -25.99
CA THR A 236 29.90 8.15 -26.22
C THR A 236 31.28 8.33 -25.57
N ALA A 237 31.98 9.44 -25.85
CA ALA A 237 33.31 9.69 -25.31
C ALA A 237 33.39 9.71 -23.76
N THR A 238 32.26 9.89 -23.08
CA THR A 238 32.16 10.01 -21.61
C THR A 238 31.17 9.04 -20.95
N SER A 239 30.42 8.25 -21.73
CA SER A 239 29.46 7.27 -21.19
C SER A 239 29.38 6.00 -22.05
N LEU A 240 29.41 4.84 -21.39
CA LEU A 240 29.08 3.55 -22.00
C LEU A 240 27.85 2.98 -21.30
N VAL A 241 26.86 2.50 -22.05
CA VAL A 241 25.81 1.64 -21.51
C VAL A 241 26.17 0.21 -21.85
N ILE A 242 26.23 -0.67 -20.84
CA ILE A 242 26.56 -2.07 -20.99
C ILE A 242 25.48 -2.98 -20.40
N THR A 243 25.46 -4.24 -20.81
CA THR A 243 24.68 -5.31 -20.17
C THR A 243 25.65 -6.32 -19.55
N ALA A 244 25.50 -6.58 -18.25
CA ALA A 244 26.29 -7.56 -17.52
C ALA A 244 26.10 -8.99 -18.05
N GLY A 245 27.20 -9.71 -18.25
CA GLY A 245 27.19 -11.08 -18.78
C GLY A 245 26.50 -12.11 -17.88
N SER A 246 26.18 -13.28 -18.45
CA SER A 246 25.56 -14.43 -17.75
C SER A 246 26.29 -14.84 -16.47
N ASP A 247 27.62 -14.78 -16.51
CA ASP A 247 28.51 -15.30 -15.48
C ASP A 247 29.17 -14.20 -14.64
N VAL A 248 28.61 -12.97 -14.67
CA VAL A 248 29.15 -11.80 -13.96
C VAL A 248 29.41 -12.11 -12.49
N GLN A 249 30.54 -11.59 -11.96
CA GLN A 249 30.96 -11.73 -10.57
C GLN A 249 31.26 -10.35 -9.96
N THR A 250 31.27 -10.27 -8.63
CA THR A 250 31.73 -9.06 -7.93
C THR A 250 33.19 -8.76 -8.29
N GLY A 251 33.47 -7.50 -8.65
CA GLY A 251 34.83 -7.04 -8.94
C GLY A 251 34.87 -5.74 -9.73
N PRO A 252 36.07 -5.22 -10.05
CA PRO A 252 36.23 -3.99 -10.79
C PRO A 252 35.66 -4.10 -12.20
N VAL A 253 34.99 -3.05 -12.66
CA VAL A 253 34.77 -2.85 -14.10
C VAL A 253 36.08 -2.44 -14.76
N SER A 254 36.28 -2.84 -16.00
CA SER A 254 37.40 -2.40 -16.82
C SER A 254 36.98 -2.23 -18.28
N VAL A 255 37.61 -1.27 -18.95
CA VAL A 255 37.42 -0.95 -20.36
C VAL A 255 38.78 -1.05 -21.04
N THR A 256 38.86 -1.77 -22.15
CA THR A 256 40.07 -1.91 -22.97
C THR A 256 39.81 -1.36 -24.37
N ILE A 257 40.64 -0.41 -24.81
CA ILE A 257 40.54 0.30 -26.09
C ILE A 257 41.96 0.39 -26.67
N ASN A 258 42.16 -0.01 -27.92
CA ASN A 258 43.47 -0.04 -28.59
C ASN A 258 44.56 -0.78 -27.78
N GLY A 259 44.17 -1.86 -27.08
CA GLY A 259 45.06 -2.64 -26.21
C GLY A 259 45.40 -2.01 -24.86
N GLN A 260 44.97 -0.77 -24.58
CA GLN A 260 45.17 -0.12 -23.29
C GLN A 260 43.95 -0.35 -22.38
N LYS A 261 44.20 -0.73 -21.13
CA LYS A 261 43.16 -1.12 -20.16
C LYS A 261 43.08 -0.14 -19.00
N THR A 262 41.91 0.45 -18.80
CA THR A 262 41.55 1.20 -17.60
C THR A 262 40.64 0.36 -16.71
N SER A 263 40.90 0.38 -15.40
CA SER A 263 40.01 -0.20 -14.38
C SER A 263 39.26 0.92 -13.64
N GLY A 264 38.04 0.62 -13.20
CA GLY A 264 37.14 1.55 -12.53
C GLY A 264 36.57 1.00 -11.21
N PRO A 265 35.44 1.56 -10.73
CA PRO A 265 34.76 1.12 -9.52
C PRO A 265 34.35 -0.36 -9.53
N VAL A 266 34.13 -0.92 -8.34
CA VAL A 266 33.67 -2.30 -8.16
C VAL A 266 32.16 -2.39 -8.38
N PHE A 267 31.74 -3.29 -9.28
CA PHE A 267 30.36 -3.75 -9.36
C PHE A 267 30.17 -4.94 -8.41
N THR A 268 29.07 -4.94 -7.65
CA THR A 268 28.76 -6.00 -6.67
C THR A 268 27.63 -6.88 -7.18
N LYS A 269 27.92 -8.17 -7.37
CA LYS A 269 26.91 -9.17 -7.71
C LYS A 269 25.99 -9.40 -6.50
N VAL A 270 24.69 -9.24 -6.70
CA VAL A 270 23.65 -9.56 -5.71
C VAL A 270 22.75 -10.71 -6.21
N PRO A 271 22.13 -11.49 -5.30
CA PRO A 271 21.14 -12.48 -5.67
C PRO A 271 19.88 -11.80 -6.24
N VAL A 272 19.10 -12.56 -7.01
CA VAL A 272 17.79 -12.12 -7.52
C VAL A 272 16.90 -11.63 -6.35
N PRO A 273 16.08 -10.57 -6.54
CA PRO A 273 15.08 -10.17 -5.55
C PRO A 273 14.16 -11.32 -5.16
N VAL A 274 13.72 -11.33 -3.90
CA VAL A 274 12.76 -12.28 -3.38
C VAL A 274 11.56 -11.51 -2.84
N VAL A 275 10.35 -11.88 -3.23
CA VAL A 275 9.10 -11.40 -2.60
C VAL A 275 8.59 -12.52 -1.70
N SER A 276 8.59 -12.30 -0.38
CA SER A 276 8.10 -13.27 0.60
C SER A 276 6.61 -13.10 0.90
N GLN A 277 6.11 -11.87 0.90
CA GLN A 277 4.72 -11.55 1.21
C GLN A 277 4.28 -10.24 0.55
N ILE A 278 2.99 -10.13 0.27
CA ILE A 278 2.32 -8.85 0.02
C ILE A 278 1.23 -8.60 1.07
N ALA A 279 1.00 -7.35 1.45
CA ALA A 279 -0.01 -6.96 2.43
C ALA A 279 -0.66 -5.61 2.04
N PRO A 280 -2.00 -5.53 1.92
CA PRO A 280 -2.94 -6.66 1.93
C PRO A 280 -2.81 -7.56 0.68
N MET A 281 -3.39 -8.77 0.73
CA MET A 281 -3.46 -9.67 -0.44
C MET A 281 -4.64 -9.36 -1.38
N SER A 282 -5.60 -8.58 -0.91
CA SER A 282 -6.74 -8.08 -1.67
C SER A 282 -6.92 -6.59 -1.41
N GLY A 283 -7.60 -5.90 -2.32
CA GLY A 283 -7.93 -4.49 -2.13
C GLY A 283 -8.30 -3.79 -3.44
N PRO A 284 -8.80 -2.56 -3.36
CA PRO A 284 -9.25 -1.84 -4.54
C PRO A 284 -8.14 -1.05 -5.24
N VAL A 285 -8.41 -0.67 -6.49
CA VAL A 285 -7.57 0.27 -7.25
C VAL A 285 -7.37 1.55 -6.45
N GLY A 286 -6.13 2.03 -6.36
CA GLY A 286 -5.75 3.19 -5.56
C GLY A 286 -5.39 2.88 -4.09
N SER A 287 -5.58 1.64 -3.61
CA SER A 287 -5.09 1.26 -2.28
C SER A 287 -3.57 1.22 -2.22
N LYS A 288 -3.01 1.31 -1.00
CA LYS A 288 -1.59 1.01 -0.77
C LYS A 288 -1.37 -0.49 -0.72
N LEU A 289 -0.21 -0.92 -1.21
CA LEU A 289 0.25 -2.30 -1.19
C LEU A 289 1.69 -2.34 -0.69
N THR A 290 1.92 -3.06 0.41
CA THR A 290 3.26 -3.30 0.96
C THR A 290 3.78 -4.64 0.43
N ILE A 291 5.01 -4.65 -0.06
CA ILE A 291 5.70 -5.83 -0.60
C ILE A 291 6.91 -6.07 0.29
N THR A 292 6.96 -7.22 0.96
CA THR A 292 8.05 -7.63 1.86
C THR A 292 8.89 -8.69 1.17
N GLY A 293 10.21 -8.65 1.39
CA GLY A 293 11.15 -9.47 0.64
C GLY A 293 12.62 -9.27 1.02
N ASN A 294 13.51 -9.56 0.08
CA ASN A 294 14.96 -9.38 0.19
C ASN A 294 15.58 -8.99 -1.16
N ASN A 295 16.75 -8.36 -1.12
CA ASN A 295 17.54 -7.91 -2.28
C ASN A 295 16.80 -6.89 -3.16
N PHE A 296 15.96 -6.05 -2.57
CA PHE A 296 15.46 -4.83 -3.21
C PHE A 296 16.52 -3.71 -3.17
N SER A 297 16.33 -2.65 -3.95
CA SER A 297 17.15 -1.44 -3.75
C SER A 297 16.60 -0.58 -2.60
N ALA A 298 17.43 0.36 -2.15
CA ALA A 298 16.97 1.51 -1.37
C ALA A 298 16.74 2.75 -2.26
N LEU A 299 17.05 2.65 -3.55
CA LEU A 299 16.88 3.70 -4.54
C LEU A 299 15.68 3.37 -5.42
N THR A 300 14.65 4.23 -5.36
CA THR A 300 13.37 4.00 -6.06
C THR A 300 13.48 4.00 -7.58
N ASP A 301 14.60 4.44 -8.16
CA ASP A 301 14.85 4.38 -9.60
C ASP A 301 15.61 3.11 -10.07
N GLU A 302 15.92 2.21 -9.12
CA GLU A 302 16.47 0.87 -9.38
C GLU A 302 15.42 -0.25 -9.26
N ASP A 303 14.26 0.04 -8.64
CA ASP A 303 13.13 -0.88 -8.44
C ASP A 303 11.94 -0.53 -9.36
N ALA A 304 11.45 -1.51 -10.14
CA ALA A 304 10.24 -1.38 -10.95
C ALA A 304 9.22 -2.46 -10.58
N ILE A 305 8.00 -2.05 -10.24
CA ILE A 305 6.93 -2.93 -9.74
C ILE A 305 5.76 -2.90 -10.73
N THR A 306 5.17 -4.08 -10.98
CA THR A 306 3.91 -4.20 -11.72
C THR A 306 2.93 -5.09 -10.96
N VAL A 307 1.63 -4.79 -11.06
CA VAL A 307 0.54 -5.65 -10.59
C VAL A 307 -0.23 -6.13 -11.82
N ASN A 308 -0.24 -7.44 -12.07
CA ASN A 308 -0.75 -8.04 -13.29
C ASN A 308 -0.25 -7.37 -14.59
N GLY A 309 1.03 -6.97 -14.61
CA GLY A 309 1.65 -6.27 -15.75
C GLY A 309 1.41 -4.75 -15.82
N VAL A 310 0.51 -4.19 -15.00
CA VAL A 310 0.28 -2.73 -14.93
C VAL A 310 1.33 -2.09 -14.00
N PRO A 311 2.11 -1.08 -14.44
CA PRO A 311 3.12 -0.40 -13.60
C PRO A 311 2.52 0.28 -12.38
N ALA A 312 3.06 -0.03 -11.19
CA ALA A 312 2.62 0.52 -9.91
C ALA A 312 3.55 1.66 -9.46
N THR A 313 2.97 2.74 -8.93
CA THR A 313 3.74 3.88 -8.41
C THR A 313 4.40 3.52 -7.10
N LEU A 314 5.73 3.59 -7.05
CA LEU A 314 6.54 3.34 -5.86
C LEU A 314 6.52 4.56 -4.91
N LEU A 315 6.12 4.34 -3.66
CA LEU A 315 6.00 5.35 -2.61
C LEU A 315 7.22 5.36 -1.67
N SER A 316 7.79 4.19 -1.39
CA SER A 316 9.02 4.03 -0.62
C SER A 316 9.75 2.73 -0.96
N ALA A 317 11.07 2.72 -0.79
CA ALA A 317 11.93 1.56 -1.03
C ALA A 317 12.96 1.36 0.08
N SER A 318 13.32 0.10 0.29
CA SER A 318 14.36 -0.39 1.21
C SER A 318 14.70 -1.82 0.82
N GLY A 319 15.88 -2.32 1.19
CA GLY A 319 16.34 -3.66 0.79
C GLY A 319 15.48 -4.86 1.20
N GLN A 320 14.46 -4.66 2.03
CA GLN A 320 13.51 -5.68 2.51
C GLN A 320 12.02 -5.31 2.31
N GLN A 321 11.70 -4.05 1.99
CA GLN A 321 10.31 -3.61 1.85
C GLN A 321 10.15 -2.50 0.81
N LEU A 322 9.14 -2.65 -0.04
CA LEU A 322 8.66 -1.65 -0.99
C LEU A 322 7.20 -1.32 -0.65
N GLN A 323 6.78 -0.06 -0.77
CA GLN A 323 5.37 0.32 -0.70
C GLN A 323 4.93 0.96 -2.02
N VAL A 324 3.85 0.47 -2.62
CA VAL A 324 3.31 0.97 -3.89
C VAL A 324 1.83 1.36 -3.77
N THR A 325 1.33 2.10 -4.75
CA THR A 325 -0.13 2.27 -4.96
C THR A 325 -0.60 1.30 -6.05
N VAL A 326 -1.72 0.61 -5.83
CA VAL A 326 -2.37 -0.25 -6.83
C VAL A 326 -2.86 0.62 -8.01
N PRO A 327 -2.35 0.43 -9.24
CA PRO A 327 -2.57 1.38 -10.32
C PRO A 327 -3.98 1.30 -10.94
N ALA A 328 -4.39 2.36 -11.64
CA ALA A 328 -5.66 2.40 -12.36
C ALA A 328 -5.71 1.36 -13.50
N GLY A 329 -6.88 0.74 -13.71
CA GLY A 329 -7.07 -0.30 -14.72
C GLY A 329 -6.50 -1.68 -14.35
N THR A 330 -5.96 -1.86 -13.14
CA THR A 330 -5.45 -3.15 -12.66
C THR A 330 -6.57 -4.17 -12.53
N THR A 331 -6.28 -5.41 -12.94
CA THR A 331 -7.08 -6.60 -12.64
C THR A 331 -6.28 -7.56 -11.74
N SER A 332 -6.94 -8.48 -11.05
CA SER A 332 -6.27 -9.44 -10.16
C SER A 332 -5.17 -10.23 -10.87
N GLY A 333 -3.99 -10.33 -10.25
CA GLY A 333 -2.85 -11.04 -10.83
C GLY A 333 -1.57 -10.89 -10.02
N ALA A 334 -0.50 -11.50 -10.50
CA ALA A 334 0.78 -11.55 -9.79
C ALA A 334 1.43 -10.17 -9.64
N VAL A 335 2.03 -9.92 -8.48
CA VAL A 335 2.92 -8.78 -8.25
C VAL A 335 4.31 -9.17 -8.75
N LYS A 336 4.86 -8.44 -9.73
CA LYS A 336 6.21 -8.66 -10.24
C LYS A 336 7.10 -7.48 -9.88
N VAL A 337 8.25 -7.79 -9.29
CA VAL A 337 9.29 -6.82 -8.91
C VAL A 337 10.52 -7.04 -9.80
N VAL A 338 11.09 -5.96 -10.30
CA VAL A 338 12.33 -5.94 -11.07
C VAL A 338 13.31 -5.02 -10.37
N VAL A 339 14.48 -5.51 -10.00
CA VAL A 339 15.54 -4.76 -9.29
C VAL A 339 16.80 -4.83 -10.13
N ASN A 340 17.29 -3.69 -10.61
CA ASN A 340 18.50 -3.61 -11.44
C ASN A 340 18.51 -4.65 -12.60
N GLY A 341 17.34 -4.85 -13.23
CA GLY A 341 17.13 -5.80 -14.34
C GLY A 341 16.85 -7.26 -13.95
N GLN A 342 17.10 -7.66 -12.70
CA GLN A 342 16.73 -8.99 -12.20
C GLN A 342 15.24 -9.00 -11.81
N SER A 343 14.46 -10.00 -12.22
CA SER A 343 13.01 -10.04 -11.96
C SER A 343 12.56 -11.22 -11.12
N VAL A 344 11.60 -10.98 -10.23
CA VAL A 344 10.89 -12.01 -9.46
C VAL A 344 9.37 -11.83 -9.58
N THR A 345 8.64 -12.94 -9.65
CA THR A 345 7.18 -12.97 -9.55
C THR A 345 6.79 -13.38 -8.14
N GLY A 346 6.10 -12.50 -7.43
CA GLY A 346 5.56 -12.73 -6.10
C GLY A 346 4.10 -13.22 -6.09
N PRO A 347 3.43 -13.16 -4.93
CA PRO A 347 2.03 -13.54 -4.78
C PRO A 347 1.05 -12.77 -5.68
N VAL A 348 -0.15 -13.32 -5.82
CA VAL A 348 -1.28 -12.68 -6.51
C VAL A 348 -1.94 -11.64 -5.60
N PHE A 349 -2.11 -10.42 -6.11
CA PHE A 349 -2.98 -9.41 -5.53
C PHE A 349 -4.38 -9.52 -6.15
N THR A 350 -5.42 -9.53 -5.32
CA THR A 350 -6.82 -9.60 -5.77
C THR A 350 -7.46 -8.22 -5.77
N VAL A 351 -7.77 -7.70 -6.96
CA VAL A 351 -8.49 -6.44 -7.10
C VAL A 351 -9.95 -6.64 -6.71
N GLN A 352 -10.44 -5.84 -5.75
CA GLN A 352 -11.83 -5.83 -5.30
C GLN A 352 -12.45 -4.46 -5.49
N SER A 353 -13.78 -4.37 -5.61
CA SER A 353 -14.50 -3.11 -5.39
C SER A 353 -14.68 -2.86 -3.90
N LEU A 354 -14.59 -1.61 -3.45
CA LEU A 354 -15.06 -1.24 -2.11
C LEU A 354 -16.58 -1.45 -2.06
N GLY A 355 -17.07 -2.18 -1.05
CA GLY A 355 -18.49 -2.49 -0.92
C GLY A 355 -18.86 -2.95 0.48
N ILE A 356 -20.05 -2.61 0.95
CA ILE A 356 -20.65 -3.18 2.17
C ILE A 356 -21.77 -4.12 1.75
N ILE A 357 -21.70 -5.36 2.21
CA ILE A 357 -22.63 -6.45 1.86
C ILE A 357 -23.73 -6.58 2.93
N SER A 358 -23.37 -6.53 4.22
CA SER A 358 -24.33 -6.74 5.31
C SER A 358 -23.86 -6.10 6.62
N LEU A 359 -24.83 -5.78 7.48
CA LEU A 359 -24.62 -5.35 8.86
C LEU A 359 -25.08 -6.47 9.80
N LEU A 360 -24.33 -6.75 10.86
CA LEU A 360 -24.67 -7.77 11.86
C LEU A 360 -24.37 -7.28 13.29
N PRO A 361 -25.40 -6.98 14.11
CA PRO A 361 -26.81 -6.81 13.73
C PRO A 361 -27.02 -5.68 12.70
N ASP A 362 -28.16 -5.71 12.00
CA ASP A 362 -28.60 -4.63 11.09
C ASP A 362 -29.27 -3.45 11.83
N ASN A 363 -29.23 -3.49 13.16
CA ASN A 363 -29.94 -2.58 14.04
C ASN A 363 -29.19 -2.38 15.36
N GLY A 364 -29.55 -1.33 16.11
CA GLY A 364 -29.07 -1.10 17.46
C GLY A 364 -29.16 0.35 17.91
N LEU A 365 -28.80 0.56 19.17
CA LEU A 365 -28.76 1.87 19.83
C LEU A 365 -27.33 2.39 19.93
N ALA A 366 -27.15 3.62 20.42
CA ALA A 366 -25.82 4.13 20.76
C ALA A 366 -25.08 3.17 21.71
N GLY A 367 -23.80 2.90 21.44
CA GLY A 367 -22.98 1.90 22.14
C GLY A 367 -23.10 0.47 21.61
N ALA A 368 -24.07 0.14 20.75
CA ALA A 368 -24.17 -1.18 20.14
C ALA A 368 -22.94 -1.50 19.29
N VAL A 369 -22.46 -2.75 19.33
CA VAL A 369 -21.36 -3.23 18.48
C VAL A 369 -21.94 -3.89 17.23
N VAL A 370 -21.55 -3.36 16.07
CA VAL A 370 -21.99 -3.84 14.75
C VAL A 370 -20.80 -4.37 13.98
N THR A 371 -20.96 -5.54 13.37
CA THR A 371 -20.02 -6.06 12.36
C THR A 371 -20.50 -5.66 10.97
N VAL A 372 -19.75 -4.78 10.31
CA VAL A 372 -19.95 -4.44 8.90
C VAL A 372 -19.18 -5.47 8.07
N LYS A 373 -19.85 -6.24 7.22
CA LYS A 373 -19.20 -7.18 6.28
C LYS A 373 -19.21 -6.63 4.87
N GLY A 374 -18.15 -6.86 4.12
CA GLY A 374 -17.98 -6.29 2.78
C GLY A 374 -16.71 -6.74 2.06
N THR A 375 -16.20 -5.90 1.17
CA THR A 375 -15.00 -6.11 0.36
C THR A 375 -14.20 -4.83 0.20
N GLY A 376 -12.88 -4.96 0.00
CA GLY A 376 -11.98 -3.86 -0.31
C GLY A 376 -11.68 -2.92 0.86
N PHE A 377 -11.95 -3.32 2.10
CA PHE A 377 -11.62 -2.54 3.29
C PHE A 377 -10.10 -2.51 3.53
N ASP A 378 -9.58 -1.47 4.19
CA ASP A 378 -8.17 -1.46 4.63
C ASP A 378 -8.06 -2.21 5.98
N PRO A 379 -7.16 -3.19 6.14
CA PRO A 379 -6.97 -3.88 7.42
C PRO A 379 -6.51 -2.98 8.58
N ASN A 380 -6.04 -1.76 8.32
CA ASN A 380 -5.83 -0.74 9.35
C ASN A 380 -7.11 0.07 9.58
N PRO A 381 -7.75 0.01 10.77
CA PRO A 381 -8.95 0.78 11.09
C PRO A 381 -8.85 2.27 10.75
N ALA A 382 -7.70 2.89 11.00
CA ALA A 382 -7.50 4.33 10.81
C ALA A 382 -7.51 4.79 9.33
N ASN A 383 -7.40 3.86 8.38
CA ASN A 383 -7.45 4.15 6.94
C ASN A 383 -8.88 4.07 6.36
N ASN A 384 -9.85 3.62 7.15
CA ASN A 384 -11.26 3.59 6.81
C ASN A 384 -12.00 4.71 7.54
N GLN A 385 -12.93 5.38 6.87
CA GLN A 385 -13.82 6.35 7.50
C GLN A 385 -15.26 5.91 7.28
N LEU A 386 -15.98 5.62 8.37
CA LEU A 386 -17.38 5.24 8.33
C LEU A 386 -18.23 6.34 8.98
N THR A 387 -19.34 6.71 8.35
CA THR A 387 -20.31 7.66 8.89
C THR A 387 -21.72 7.10 8.79
N LEU A 388 -22.60 7.49 9.70
CA LEU A 388 -24.05 7.23 9.66
C LEU A 388 -24.75 8.59 9.72
N ASN A 389 -25.50 8.93 8.67
CA ASN A 389 -26.14 10.26 8.54
C ASN A 389 -25.17 11.43 8.76
N GLY A 390 -23.90 11.28 8.37
CA GLY A 390 -22.83 12.26 8.55
C GLY A 390 -22.13 12.23 9.92
N ILE A 391 -22.64 11.48 10.91
CA ILE A 391 -22.00 11.27 12.21
C ILE A 391 -20.90 10.21 12.05
N PRO A 392 -19.63 10.47 12.44
CA PRO A 392 -18.58 9.46 12.42
C PRO A 392 -18.91 8.25 13.29
N VAL A 393 -18.71 7.04 12.76
CA VAL A 393 -18.91 5.77 13.45
C VAL A 393 -17.53 5.19 13.81
N PRO A 394 -17.15 5.12 15.10
CA PRO A 394 -15.87 4.57 15.52
C PRO A 394 -15.64 3.12 15.06
N ILE A 395 -14.49 2.88 14.42
CA ILE A 395 -14.04 1.55 13.96
C ILE A 395 -12.98 1.04 14.95
N SER A 396 -13.25 -0.09 15.61
CA SER A 396 -12.38 -0.69 16.63
C SER A 396 -11.49 -1.81 16.10
N ALA A 397 -11.91 -2.47 15.01
CA ALA A 397 -11.10 -3.48 14.30
C ALA A 397 -11.46 -3.51 12.81
N ALA A 398 -10.50 -3.94 11.98
CA ALA A 398 -10.68 -4.07 10.54
C ALA A 398 -9.93 -5.30 9.99
N THR A 399 -10.49 -5.90 8.96
CA THR A 399 -9.84 -6.82 8.01
C THR A 399 -10.12 -6.31 6.60
N ASP A 400 -9.76 -7.05 5.54
CA ASP A 400 -10.12 -6.69 4.16
C ASP A 400 -11.63 -6.84 3.84
N SER A 401 -12.39 -7.48 4.74
CA SER A 401 -13.77 -7.90 4.53
C SER A 401 -14.70 -7.69 5.74
N THR A 402 -14.19 -7.26 6.89
CA THR A 402 -14.99 -6.95 8.08
C THR A 402 -14.50 -5.69 8.81
N LEU A 403 -15.41 -4.80 9.21
CA LEU A 403 -15.16 -3.77 10.22
C LEU A 403 -15.97 -4.08 11.47
N THR A 404 -15.36 -3.98 12.65
CA THR A 404 -16.07 -3.96 13.93
C THR A 404 -16.22 -2.51 14.35
N VAL A 405 -17.46 -2.07 14.56
CA VAL A 405 -17.78 -0.66 14.83
C VAL A 405 -18.68 -0.51 16.04
N THR A 406 -18.60 0.63 16.71
CA THR A 406 -19.48 0.98 17.84
C THR A 406 -20.38 2.14 17.45
N MET A 407 -21.68 1.97 17.62
CA MET A 407 -22.67 2.97 17.21
C MET A 407 -22.57 4.26 18.05
N PRO A 408 -22.47 5.46 17.42
CA PRO A 408 -22.21 6.71 18.14
C PRO A 408 -23.45 7.25 18.87
N ASN A 409 -23.25 8.24 19.75
CA ASN A 409 -24.35 9.06 20.25
C ASN A 409 -25.05 9.78 19.07
N GLY A 410 -26.38 9.88 19.12
CA GLY A 410 -27.17 10.37 17.99
C GLY A 410 -27.37 9.34 16.87
N THR A 411 -27.11 8.06 17.13
CA THR A 411 -27.50 6.96 16.22
C THR A 411 -28.98 7.07 15.86
N ALA A 412 -29.25 7.01 14.56
CA ALA A 412 -30.59 7.07 13.96
C ALA A 412 -30.61 6.17 12.72
N THR A 413 -31.79 5.82 12.23
CA THR A 413 -31.91 5.00 11.01
C THR A 413 -31.29 5.69 9.81
N GLY A 414 -30.58 4.91 9.00
CA GLY A 414 -29.90 5.40 7.82
C GLY A 414 -28.95 4.39 7.22
N ASN A 415 -28.41 4.71 6.04
CA ASN A 415 -27.33 3.95 5.45
C ASN A 415 -26.00 4.50 5.94
N MET A 416 -25.06 3.60 6.27
CA MET A 416 -23.69 3.98 6.58
C MET A 416 -22.94 4.27 5.27
N GLN A 417 -22.16 5.34 5.25
CA GLN A 417 -21.24 5.68 4.15
C GLN A 417 -19.81 5.41 4.59
N LEU A 418 -19.14 4.52 3.86
CA LEU A 418 -17.74 4.15 4.04
C LEU A 418 -16.88 4.83 2.97
N SER A 419 -15.71 5.32 3.36
CA SER A 419 -14.60 5.58 2.45
C SER A 419 -13.31 4.92 2.88
N THR A 420 -12.55 4.44 1.90
CA THR A 420 -11.22 3.86 2.06
C THR A 420 -10.34 4.45 0.97
N GLY A 421 -9.42 5.36 1.36
CA GLY A 421 -8.73 6.21 0.40
C GLY A 421 -9.70 7.14 -0.36
N SER A 422 -9.69 7.09 -1.69
CA SER A 422 -10.56 7.89 -2.58
C SER A 422 -11.84 7.17 -3.03
N LEU A 423 -12.17 6.05 -2.39
CA LEU A 423 -13.28 5.17 -2.79
C LEU A 423 -14.41 5.27 -1.81
N HIS A 424 -15.63 5.00 -2.27
CA HIS A 424 -16.86 5.12 -1.47
C HIS A 424 -17.75 3.89 -1.63
N ALA A 425 -18.42 3.50 -0.55
CA ALA A 425 -19.44 2.46 -0.54
C ALA A 425 -20.54 2.79 0.48
N GLN A 426 -21.77 2.36 0.19
CA GLN A 426 -22.93 2.52 1.06
C GLN A 426 -23.37 1.17 1.61
N SER A 427 -23.77 1.11 2.88
CA SER A 427 -24.35 -0.10 3.49
C SER A 427 -25.82 -0.32 3.09
N PRO A 428 -26.36 -1.53 3.31
CA PRO A 428 -27.80 -1.72 3.56
C PRO A 428 -28.30 -0.82 4.70
N LEU A 429 -29.62 -0.70 4.87
CA LEU A 429 -30.20 0.14 5.92
C LEU A 429 -29.77 -0.36 7.31
N PHE A 430 -29.21 0.53 8.13
CA PHE A 430 -29.10 0.34 9.57
C PHE A 430 -30.35 0.92 10.25
N ARG A 431 -30.97 0.15 11.14
CA ARG A 431 -32.21 0.54 11.85
C ARG A 431 -31.92 0.96 13.29
N HIS A 432 -32.41 2.13 13.70
CA HIS A 432 -32.39 2.53 15.10
C HIS A 432 -33.57 1.87 15.83
N ALA A 433 -33.43 0.55 16.00
CA ALA A 433 -34.43 -0.31 16.61
C ALA A 433 -33.93 -0.91 17.93
N GLY A 434 -34.85 -1.11 18.86
CA GLY A 434 -34.54 -1.60 20.20
C GLY A 434 -35.78 -1.68 21.08
N VAL A 435 -35.54 -1.86 22.37
CA VAL A 435 -36.55 -1.95 23.41
C VAL A 435 -36.22 -0.95 24.51
N LYS A 436 -37.23 -0.17 24.93
CA LYS A 436 -37.15 0.71 26.09
C LYS A 436 -38.35 0.47 27.02
N THR A 437 -38.18 0.80 28.29
CA THR A 437 -39.29 0.99 29.23
C THR A 437 -39.99 2.28 28.85
N PHE A 438 -41.22 2.17 28.34
CA PHE A 438 -42.03 3.34 28.00
C PHE A 438 -42.67 3.94 29.24
N PHE A 439 -43.20 3.09 30.12
CA PHE A 439 -43.84 3.50 31.36
C PHE A 439 -43.72 2.40 32.42
N ALA A 440 -43.45 2.75 33.67
CA ALA A 440 -43.40 1.82 34.79
C ALA A 440 -44.39 2.29 35.88
N ASP A 441 -45.23 1.37 36.35
CA ASP A 441 -46.26 1.67 37.35
C ASP A 441 -46.59 0.43 38.19
N PRO A 442 -46.35 0.46 39.52
CA PRO A 442 -46.62 -0.66 40.41
C PRO A 442 -48.11 -1.03 40.51
N THR A 443 -49.04 -0.18 40.05
CA THR A 443 -50.46 -0.56 40.03
C THR A 443 -50.80 -1.54 38.92
N ILE A 444 -49.92 -1.76 37.92
CA ILE A 444 -50.08 -2.79 36.88
C ILE A 444 -50.07 -4.17 37.56
N THR A 445 -51.26 -4.76 37.73
CA THR A 445 -51.50 -6.00 38.48
C THR A 445 -52.74 -6.72 37.93
N GLY A 446 -52.83 -8.03 38.16
CA GLY A 446 -54.07 -8.79 37.93
C GLY A 446 -54.55 -8.81 36.49
N TYR A 447 -55.84 -8.52 36.30
CA TYR A 447 -56.48 -8.46 34.98
C TYR A 447 -56.20 -7.12 34.30
N THR A 448 -55.83 -7.18 33.02
CA THR A 448 -55.26 -6.04 32.30
C THR A 448 -55.54 -6.14 30.80
N GLY A 449 -55.37 -5.01 30.11
CA GLY A 449 -55.48 -4.87 28.67
C GLY A 449 -54.73 -3.60 28.24
N LEU A 450 -54.40 -3.49 26.95
CA LEU A 450 -53.61 -2.40 26.41
C LEU A 450 -54.21 -1.93 25.07
N ALA A 451 -54.33 -0.62 24.89
CA ALA A 451 -54.82 0.00 23.66
C ALA A 451 -54.09 1.32 23.42
N ILE A 452 -54.06 1.80 22.17
CA ILE A 452 -53.36 3.04 21.79
C ILE A 452 -54.30 3.86 20.89
N ASP A 453 -54.38 5.17 21.12
CA ASP A 453 -55.17 6.07 20.25
C ASP A 453 -54.37 6.63 19.07
N SER A 454 -55.05 7.27 18.11
CA SER A 454 -54.42 7.83 16.89
C SER A 454 -53.37 8.93 17.16
N LYS A 455 -53.34 9.46 18.39
CA LYS A 455 -52.40 10.46 18.88
C LYS A 455 -51.20 9.85 19.61
N GLY A 456 -51.21 8.53 19.82
CA GLY A 456 -50.14 7.77 20.50
C GLY A 456 -50.28 7.73 22.03
N ASN A 457 -51.43 8.12 22.59
CA ASN A 457 -51.65 7.91 24.03
C ASN A 457 -51.87 6.42 24.29
N VAL A 458 -51.19 5.88 25.29
CA VAL A 458 -51.32 4.49 25.70
C VAL A 458 -52.35 4.39 26.82
N TYR A 459 -53.36 3.55 26.61
CA TYR A 459 -54.37 3.22 27.62
C TYR A 459 -54.09 1.82 28.12
N TYR A 460 -54.08 1.64 29.44
CA TYR A 460 -53.98 0.32 30.03
C TYR A 460 -55.01 0.13 31.14
N ALA A 461 -55.55 -1.07 31.22
CA ALA A 461 -56.40 -1.47 32.32
C ALA A 461 -55.56 -2.09 33.44
N SER A 462 -55.95 -1.83 34.69
CA SER A 462 -55.53 -2.60 35.86
C SER A 462 -56.73 -2.81 36.76
N ASN A 463 -57.11 -4.08 36.93
CA ASN A 463 -58.28 -4.54 37.68
C ASN A 463 -59.60 -3.89 37.20
N PHE A 464 -60.02 -2.77 37.77
CA PHE A 464 -61.28 -2.06 37.50
C PHE A 464 -61.08 -0.57 37.17
N VAL A 465 -59.86 -0.17 36.82
CA VAL A 465 -59.48 1.17 36.31
C VAL A 465 -58.87 1.06 34.92
N ILE A 466 -59.13 2.06 34.08
CA ILE A 466 -58.38 2.33 32.85
C ILE A 466 -57.61 3.63 33.05
N TYR A 467 -56.30 3.55 32.93
CA TYR A 467 -55.42 4.71 32.95
C TYR A 467 -55.06 5.15 31.53
N LYS A 468 -54.71 6.43 31.39
CA LYS A 468 -54.15 7.03 30.18
C LYS A 468 -52.75 7.58 30.46
N VAL A 469 -51.81 7.20 29.60
CA VAL A 469 -50.40 7.63 29.56
C VAL A 469 -50.19 8.44 28.28
N PRO A 470 -49.60 9.64 28.34
CA PRO A 470 -49.29 10.45 27.16
C PRO A 470 -48.19 9.81 26.29
N PRO A 471 -48.02 10.21 25.01
CA PRO A 471 -47.10 9.56 24.07
C PRO A 471 -45.60 9.67 24.43
N ASP A 472 -45.26 10.51 25.41
CA ASP A 472 -43.90 10.69 25.93
C ASP A 472 -43.61 9.87 27.21
N GLY A 473 -44.60 9.12 27.71
CA GLY A 473 -44.47 8.31 28.94
C GLY A 473 -44.41 9.13 30.25
N SER A 474 -44.67 10.44 30.21
CA SER A 474 -44.39 11.36 31.33
C SER A 474 -45.22 11.17 32.62
N GLY A 475 -46.26 10.33 32.60
CA GLY A 475 -47.09 10.04 33.77
C GLY A 475 -48.36 9.27 33.42
N LYS A 476 -49.28 9.11 34.39
CA LYS A 476 -50.61 8.53 34.16
C LYS A 476 -51.72 9.40 34.73
N THR A 477 -52.91 9.26 34.15
CA THR A 477 -54.18 9.80 34.65
C THR A 477 -55.24 8.70 34.65
N ILE A 478 -56.24 8.77 35.53
CA ILE A 478 -57.41 7.88 35.43
C ILE A 478 -58.26 8.37 34.26
N PHE A 479 -58.46 7.51 33.26
CA PHE A 479 -59.34 7.78 32.13
C PHE A 479 -60.77 7.37 32.40
N ALA A 480 -60.97 6.21 33.06
CA ALA A 480 -62.28 5.76 33.54
C ALA A 480 -62.15 4.72 34.66
N GLY A 481 -63.16 4.66 35.55
CA GLY A 481 -63.19 3.71 36.67
C GLY A 481 -62.77 4.33 38.01
N SER A 482 -62.69 3.51 39.06
CA SER A 482 -62.27 3.92 40.42
C SER A 482 -61.15 3.01 40.91
N GLU A 483 -60.15 3.51 41.63
CA GLU A 483 -59.07 2.68 42.18
C GLU A 483 -59.51 1.84 43.39
N THR A 484 -60.67 2.14 43.99
CA THR A 484 -61.16 1.52 45.24
C THR A 484 -62.52 0.84 45.12
N GLU A 485 -63.31 1.13 44.08
CA GLU A 485 -64.69 0.66 43.96
C GLU A 485 -64.95 -0.14 42.67
N GLN A 486 -65.25 -1.42 42.84
CA GLN A 486 -65.79 -2.30 41.82
C GLN A 486 -67.29 -2.03 41.57
N GLY A 487 -67.79 -2.25 40.36
CA GLY A 487 -69.23 -2.15 40.06
C GLY A 487 -69.57 -2.25 38.57
N ASN A 488 -70.72 -1.72 38.15
CA ASN A 488 -71.16 -1.73 36.75
C ASN A 488 -71.67 -0.38 36.22
N THR A 489 -71.63 0.68 37.03
CA THR A 489 -72.16 2.02 36.75
C THR A 489 -71.57 2.65 35.47
N ASN A 490 -72.43 3.16 34.57
CA ASN A 490 -72.03 4.06 33.48
C ASN A 490 -71.81 5.48 34.02
N GLY A 491 -70.87 6.23 33.45
CA GLY A 491 -70.54 7.58 33.90
C GLY A 491 -69.36 8.16 33.15
N ASN A 492 -69.03 9.43 33.39
CA ASN A 492 -67.81 10.04 32.87
C ASN A 492 -66.63 9.84 33.84
N GLY A 493 -65.48 9.42 33.31
CA GLY A 493 -64.22 9.31 34.05
C GLY A 493 -64.33 8.49 35.34
N THR A 494 -63.99 9.13 36.46
CA THR A 494 -63.96 8.52 37.79
C THR A 494 -65.33 8.22 38.40
N THR A 495 -66.43 8.55 37.71
CA THR A 495 -67.81 8.17 38.13
C THR A 495 -68.24 6.80 37.60
N ALA A 496 -67.57 6.28 36.57
CA ALA A 496 -67.84 4.93 36.05
C ALA A 496 -67.33 3.83 36.99
N ARG A 497 -67.91 2.63 36.91
CA ARG A 497 -67.48 1.45 37.68
C ARG A 497 -67.45 0.22 36.78
N PHE A 498 -66.38 -0.57 36.90
CA PHE A 498 -66.15 -1.84 36.18
C PHE A 498 -66.00 -2.99 37.18
N SER A 499 -66.21 -4.25 36.75
CA SER A 499 -66.03 -5.42 37.61
C SER A 499 -64.57 -5.88 37.60
N TYR A 500 -64.14 -6.50 36.51
CA TYR A 500 -62.74 -6.73 36.18
C TYR A 500 -62.64 -6.53 34.67
N ILE A 501 -61.56 -5.89 34.23
CA ILE A 501 -61.33 -5.58 32.83
C ILE A 501 -60.39 -6.64 32.26
N PHE A 502 -60.91 -7.54 31.43
CA PHE A 502 -60.11 -8.61 30.82
C PHE A 502 -59.38 -8.19 29.55
N GLY A 503 -59.83 -7.10 28.91
CA GLY A 503 -59.20 -6.59 27.70
C GLY A 503 -59.81 -5.27 27.25
N ILE A 504 -59.02 -4.48 26.54
CA ILE A 504 -59.45 -3.23 25.91
C ILE A 504 -58.94 -3.19 24.47
N THR A 505 -59.62 -2.41 23.61
CA THR A 505 -59.17 -2.12 22.23
C THR A 505 -59.68 -0.74 21.82
N ALA A 506 -59.07 -0.10 20.82
CA ALA A 506 -59.44 1.23 20.34
C ALA A 506 -59.99 1.18 18.91
N ASP A 507 -60.98 2.02 18.58
CA ASP A 507 -61.35 2.29 17.18
C ASP A 507 -60.60 3.49 16.58
N ALA A 508 -60.68 3.63 15.26
CA ALA A 508 -60.12 4.75 14.51
C ALA A 508 -60.77 6.13 14.80
N GLN A 509 -61.68 6.21 15.78
CA GLN A 509 -62.27 7.44 16.31
C GLN A 509 -61.83 7.68 17.78
N ASP A 510 -60.76 7.02 18.22
CA ASP A 510 -60.19 7.07 19.58
C ASP A 510 -61.15 6.59 20.69
N ASN A 511 -62.22 5.84 20.37
CA ASN A 511 -63.07 5.23 21.41
C ASN A 511 -62.44 3.95 21.94
N ILE A 512 -62.44 3.75 23.25
CA ILE A 512 -61.96 2.53 23.91
C ILE A 512 -63.14 1.59 24.17
N TYR A 513 -63.03 0.34 23.74
CA TYR A 513 -63.97 -0.73 24.09
C TYR A 513 -63.38 -1.58 25.22
N VAL A 514 -64.22 -2.08 26.11
CA VAL A 514 -63.82 -2.73 27.36
C VAL A 514 -64.59 -4.03 27.55
N ALA A 515 -63.88 -5.15 27.71
CA ALA A 515 -64.46 -6.41 28.15
C ALA A 515 -64.61 -6.38 29.67
N ASP A 516 -65.82 -6.06 30.12
CA ASP A 516 -66.19 -5.93 31.53
C ASP A 516 -66.79 -7.26 32.03
N ASN A 517 -66.21 -7.80 33.11
CA ASN A 517 -66.65 -9.04 33.75
C ASN A 517 -68.10 -9.03 34.27
N ASN A 518 -68.80 -7.89 34.19
CA ASN A 518 -70.26 -7.78 34.29
C ASN A 518 -71.04 -8.42 33.11
N ASN A 519 -70.44 -9.32 32.33
CA ASN A 519 -70.99 -9.88 31.08
C ASN A 519 -71.44 -8.80 30.08
N ALA A 520 -70.63 -7.75 29.95
CA ALA A 520 -70.88 -6.65 29.05
C ALA A 520 -69.61 -6.25 28.29
N ILE A 521 -69.79 -5.68 27.10
CA ILE A 521 -68.79 -4.84 26.45
C ILE A 521 -69.26 -3.39 26.60
N ARG A 522 -68.35 -2.54 27.07
CA ARG A 522 -68.59 -1.10 27.31
C ARG A 522 -67.80 -0.31 26.28
N LYS A 523 -68.32 0.85 25.88
CA LYS A 523 -67.61 1.81 25.03
C LYS A 523 -67.31 3.06 25.86
N ILE A 524 -66.13 3.61 25.69
CA ILE A 524 -65.68 4.87 26.29
C ILE A 524 -65.35 5.82 25.17
N THR A 525 -66.01 6.97 25.13
CA THR A 525 -65.72 8.02 24.15
C THR A 525 -64.43 8.79 24.53
N PRO A 526 -63.81 9.55 23.61
CA PRO A 526 -62.52 10.21 23.86
C PRO A 526 -62.50 11.23 25.02
N ASP A 527 -63.68 11.67 25.47
CA ASP A 527 -63.91 12.54 26.64
C ASP A 527 -64.02 11.77 27.98
N GLY A 528 -63.87 10.44 27.96
CA GLY A 528 -63.98 9.57 29.14
C GLY A 528 -65.41 9.12 29.48
N THR A 529 -66.42 9.39 28.64
CA THR A 529 -67.80 8.98 28.93
C THR A 529 -68.03 7.49 28.63
N VAL A 530 -68.29 6.70 29.67
CA VAL A 530 -68.56 5.26 29.59
C VAL A 530 -70.03 4.99 29.34
N VAL A 531 -70.33 4.28 28.25
CA VAL A 531 -71.67 3.88 27.81
C VAL A 531 -71.75 2.36 27.56
N PRO A 532 -72.94 1.74 27.61
CA PRO A 532 -73.09 0.34 27.20
C PRO A 532 -72.85 0.20 25.68
N TYR A 533 -72.21 -0.90 25.27
CA TYR A 533 -72.08 -1.26 23.85
C TYR A 533 -72.77 -2.60 23.55
N LEU A 534 -72.57 -3.60 24.42
CA LEU A 534 -73.33 -4.85 24.41
C LEU A 534 -73.51 -5.33 25.86
N ASN A 535 -74.72 -5.71 26.25
CA ASN A 535 -75.05 -6.16 27.62
C ASN A 535 -75.65 -7.56 27.61
N ASN A 536 -75.72 -8.20 28.78
CA ASN A 536 -76.36 -9.50 28.98
C ASN A 536 -75.77 -10.60 28.07
N MET A 537 -74.46 -10.56 27.83
CA MET A 537 -73.79 -11.53 26.97
C MET A 537 -73.84 -12.93 27.62
N SER A 538 -74.24 -13.94 26.83
CA SER A 538 -74.28 -15.33 27.31
C SER A 538 -72.89 -15.94 27.54
N ASN A 539 -71.84 -15.30 27.02
CA ASN A 539 -70.44 -15.68 27.22
C ASN A 539 -69.63 -14.45 27.65
N THR A 540 -68.79 -14.61 28.67
CA THR A 540 -67.91 -13.53 29.15
C THR A 540 -66.79 -13.28 28.14
N ALA A 541 -66.66 -12.05 27.65
CA ALA A 541 -65.53 -11.64 26.82
C ALA A 541 -64.25 -11.61 27.65
N LYS A 542 -63.17 -12.23 27.15
CA LYS A 542 -61.87 -12.35 27.82
C LYS A 542 -60.75 -11.56 27.15
N SER A 543 -60.89 -11.30 25.86
CA SER A 543 -60.00 -10.40 25.12
C SER A 543 -60.81 -9.61 24.11
N LEU A 544 -60.31 -8.43 23.76
CA LEU A 544 -60.87 -7.61 22.69
C LEU A 544 -59.83 -7.39 21.60
N SER A 545 -60.31 -7.25 20.38
CA SER A 545 -59.54 -6.98 19.17
C SER A 545 -60.46 -6.27 18.18
N MET A 546 -59.91 -5.72 17.10
CA MET A 546 -60.69 -5.02 16.08
C MET A 546 -60.33 -5.54 14.69
N ASP A 547 -61.33 -5.69 13.82
CA ASP A 547 -61.11 -6.02 12.41
C ASP A 547 -60.89 -4.76 11.56
N ASP A 548 -60.48 -4.97 10.31
CA ASP A 548 -60.26 -3.94 9.28
C ASP A 548 -61.47 -3.05 8.93
N ARG A 549 -62.64 -3.28 9.56
CA ARG A 549 -63.90 -2.53 9.37
C ARG A 549 -64.41 -1.91 10.67
N ASN A 550 -63.54 -1.79 11.68
CA ASN A 550 -63.85 -1.30 13.04
C ASN A 550 -64.86 -2.16 13.83
N ASN A 551 -65.06 -3.44 13.47
CA ASN A 551 -65.93 -4.32 14.25
C ASN A 551 -65.20 -4.83 15.49
N VAL A 552 -65.85 -4.74 16.65
CA VAL A 552 -65.31 -5.27 17.91
C VAL A 552 -65.35 -6.79 17.86
N CYS A 553 -64.18 -7.42 17.86
CA CYS A 553 -64.02 -8.85 17.97
C CYS A 553 -63.66 -9.21 19.41
N PHE A 554 -64.21 -10.30 19.94
CA PHE A 554 -63.94 -10.75 21.30
C PHE A 554 -63.75 -12.25 21.40
N GLY A 555 -62.85 -12.66 22.28
CA GLY A 555 -62.60 -14.05 22.62
C GLY A 555 -63.23 -14.45 23.95
N THR A 556 -63.40 -15.74 24.19
CA THR A 556 -63.99 -16.32 25.41
C THR A 556 -63.17 -17.55 25.84
N ASP A 557 -63.35 -18.02 27.08
CA ASP A 557 -62.57 -19.18 27.60
C ASP A 557 -62.79 -20.46 26.78
N TYR A 558 -64.04 -20.78 26.45
CA TYR A 558 -64.41 -22.06 25.81
C TYR A 558 -65.46 -21.95 24.70
N SER A 559 -66.20 -20.84 24.62
CA SER A 559 -67.37 -20.70 23.73
C SER A 559 -67.03 -20.21 22.33
N GLY A 560 -65.75 -20.10 21.98
CA GLY A 560 -65.30 -19.58 20.69
C GLY A 560 -64.89 -18.11 20.70
N THR A 561 -64.64 -17.56 19.51
CA THR A 561 -64.47 -16.12 19.26
C THR A 561 -65.68 -15.56 18.52
N TYR A 562 -65.93 -14.27 18.68
CA TYR A 562 -67.13 -13.57 18.21
C TYR A 562 -66.79 -12.20 17.63
N LYS A 563 -67.66 -11.68 16.76
CA LYS A 563 -67.63 -10.33 16.21
C LYS A 563 -68.95 -9.63 16.45
N ILE A 564 -68.88 -8.35 16.79
CA ILE A 564 -70.00 -7.42 16.89
C ILE A 564 -69.88 -6.47 15.70
N ASP A 565 -70.83 -6.54 14.76
CA ASP A 565 -70.87 -5.60 13.64
C ASP A 565 -71.08 -4.16 14.15
N ALA A 566 -70.20 -3.25 13.76
CA ALA A 566 -70.13 -1.90 14.32
C ALA A 566 -71.36 -1.01 14.00
N LYS A 567 -72.20 -1.40 13.03
CA LYS A 567 -73.37 -0.63 12.58
C LYS A 567 -74.68 -1.20 13.11
N THR A 568 -74.79 -2.52 13.15
CA THR A 568 -76.01 -3.26 13.49
C THR A 568 -75.98 -3.86 14.90
N LEU A 569 -74.81 -3.90 15.54
CA LEU A 569 -74.53 -4.61 16.79
C LEU A 569 -74.84 -6.12 16.72
N ALA A 570 -74.98 -6.68 15.52
CA ALA A 570 -75.22 -8.11 15.32
C ALA A 570 -73.99 -8.92 15.75
N VAL A 571 -74.22 -9.89 16.64
CA VAL A 571 -73.16 -10.78 17.15
C VAL A 571 -73.07 -12.03 16.27
N THR A 572 -71.90 -12.29 15.71
CA THR A 572 -71.61 -13.46 14.87
C THR A 572 -70.46 -14.26 15.48
N GLN A 573 -70.59 -15.58 15.59
CA GLN A 573 -69.49 -16.46 16.02
C GLN A 573 -68.49 -16.63 14.86
N LEU A 574 -67.20 -16.47 15.17
CA LEU A 574 -66.09 -16.45 14.23
C LEU A 574 -65.36 -17.80 14.15
N SER A 575 -65.07 -18.38 15.30
CA SER A 575 -64.42 -19.68 15.45
C SER A 575 -65.03 -20.42 16.63
N PHE A 576 -65.00 -21.75 16.57
CA PHE A 576 -65.33 -22.62 17.70
C PHE A 576 -64.21 -22.68 18.75
N THR A 577 -63.04 -22.10 18.47
CA THR A 577 -61.91 -22.06 19.42
C THR A 577 -62.02 -20.84 20.31
N GLY A 578 -62.06 -21.02 21.63
CA GLY A 578 -61.91 -19.94 22.61
C GLY A 578 -60.51 -19.32 22.53
N VAL A 579 -60.41 -18.01 22.76
CA VAL A 579 -59.15 -17.27 22.81
C VAL A 579 -59.26 -16.27 23.96
N THR A 580 -58.33 -16.31 24.90
CA THR A 580 -58.42 -15.57 26.17
C THR A 580 -57.47 -14.37 26.27
N TYR A 581 -56.68 -14.12 25.22
CA TYR A 581 -55.72 -13.04 25.09
C TYR A 581 -55.94 -12.27 23.77
N PRO A 582 -55.37 -11.06 23.60
CA PRO A 582 -55.53 -10.28 22.37
C PRO A 582 -55.13 -11.08 21.13
N PHE A 583 -55.91 -10.94 20.06
CA PHE A 583 -55.71 -11.65 18.80
C PHE A 583 -55.85 -10.69 17.63
N VAL A 584 -55.58 -11.17 16.43
CA VAL A 584 -55.61 -10.35 15.21
C VAL A 584 -56.74 -10.82 14.30
N VAL A 585 -57.49 -9.90 13.69
CA VAL A 585 -58.51 -10.22 12.68
C VAL A 585 -58.27 -9.38 11.43
N ILE A 586 -57.93 -10.03 10.32
CA ILE A 586 -57.61 -9.39 9.03
C ILE A 586 -58.41 -10.09 7.94
N ASN A 587 -59.12 -9.35 7.09
CA ASN A 587 -59.89 -9.88 5.94
C ASN A 587 -60.82 -11.05 6.29
N ASN A 588 -61.51 -10.97 7.44
CA ASN A 588 -62.31 -12.07 8.00
C ASN A 588 -61.54 -13.37 8.35
N ILE A 589 -60.24 -13.30 8.63
CA ILE A 589 -59.43 -14.41 9.16
C ILE A 589 -58.97 -14.03 10.58
N ALA A 590 -59.20 -14.91 11.56
CA ALA A 590 -58.76 -14.74 12.94
C ALA A 590 -57.42 -15.43 13.18
N TYR A 591 -56.44 -14.71 13.72
CA TYR A 591 -55.06 -15.12 13.92
C TYR A 591 -54.73 -15.13 15.41
N TYR A 592 -54.35 -16.28 15.97
CA TYR A 592 -54.22 -16.45 17.41
C TYR A 592 -53.22 -17.56 17.79
N GLY A 593 -52.56 -17.39 18.94
CA GLY A 593 -51.78 -18.46 19.57
C GLY A 593 -52.66 -19.63 20.03
N GLY A 594 -52.07 -20.83 20.10
CA GLY A 594 -52.69 -22.01 20.68
C GLY A 594 -52.22 -22.23 22.11
N THR A 595 -53.17 -22.32 23.06
CA THR A 595 -52.92 -22.53 24.49
C THR A 595 -52.13 -23.81 24.80
N ASP A 596 -52.41 -24.90 24.09
CA ASP A 596 -52.00 -26.26 24.49
C ASP A 596 -51.06 -26.96 23.50
N ALA A 597 -50.70 -26.28 22.40
CA ALA A 597 -50.15 -26.93 21.20
C ALA A 597 -48.82 -26.36 20.69
N ALA A 598 -48.26 -25.32 21.32
CA ALA A 598 -47.04 -24.63 20.86
C ALA A 598 -47.12 -24.16 19.39
N GLN A 599 -48.31 -23.75 18.94
CA GLN A 599 -48.63 -23.42 17.56
C GLN A 599 -49.36 -22.07 17.46
N TYR A 600 -49.17 -21.36 16.34
CA TYR A 600 -49.94 -20.15 16.00
C TYR A 600 -50.84 -20.47 14.80
N TYR A 601 -52.13 -20.09 14.89
CA TYR A 601 -53.18 -20.48 13.96
C TYR A 601 -53.74 -19.30 13.17
N ALA A 602 -54.27 -19.59 11.98
CA ALA A 602 -55.28 -18.81 11.29
C ALA A 602 -56.59 -19.60 11.24
N PHE A 603 -57.72 -18.94 11.46
CA PHE A 603 -59.06 -19.47 11.23
C PHE A 603 -59.78 -18.59 10.21
N ASP A 604 -59.97 -19.10 9.00
CA ASP A 604 -60.70 -18.40 7.95
C ASP A 604 -62.21 -18.58 8.16
N MET A 605 -62.90 -17.47 8.42
CA MET A 605 -64.32 -17.48 8.74
C MET A 605 -65.21 -17.67 7.51
N SER A 606 -64.71 -17.41 6.31
CA SER A 606 -65.47 -17.57 5.05
C SER A 606 -65.68 -19.04 4.72
N ILE A 607 -64.69 -19.89 5.01
CA ILE A 607 -64.70 -21.33 4.78
C ILE A 607 -64.75 -22.17 6.07
N ARG A 608 -64.73 -21.53 7.24
CA ARG A 608 -64.73 -22.16 8.58
C ARG A 608 -63.60 -23.18 8.79
N SER A 609 -62.41 -22.86 8.32
CA SER A 609 -61.24 -23.76 8.35
C SER A 609 -60.09 -23.19 9.19
N ARG A 610 -59.37 -24.07 9.88
CA ARG A 610 -58.19 -23.73 10.70
C ARG A 610 -56.91 -24.22 10.02
N THR A 611 -55.90 -23.36 9.98
CA THR A 611 -54.56 -23.65 9.44
C THR A 611 -53.49 -23.29 10.47
N THR A 612 -52.48 -24.14 10.64
CA THR A 612 -51.28 -23.78 11.42
C THR A 612 -50.37 -22.89 10.58
N LEU A 613 -50.03 -21.71 11.10
CA LEU A 613 -49.07 -20.80 10.47
C LEU A 613 -47.64 -21.00 10.98
N ALA A 614 -47.47 -21.30 12.26
CA ALA A 614 -46.17 -21.42 12.88
C ALA A 614 -46.19 -22.42 14.06
N GLY A 615 -45.01 -22.95 14.40
CA GLY A 615 -44.86 -23.97 15.45
C GLY A 615 -45.25 -25.39 15.00
N ASN A 616 -45.00 -26.36 15.87
CA ASN A 616 -45.30 -27.77 15.64
C ASN A 616 -46.02 -28.37 16.87
N ASN A 617 -46.97 -29.27 16.61
CA ASN A 617 -47.87 -29.75 17.65
C ASN A 617 -47.11 -30.65 18.65
N TYR A 618 -47.15 -30.29 19.94
CA TYR A 618 -46.42 -30.95 21.04
C TYR A 618 -44.88 -30.97 20.90
N ASP A 619 -44.33 -30.20 19.96
CA ASP A 619 -42.90 -30.05 19.70
C ASP A 619 -42.56 -28.57 19.83
N GLY A 620 -42.53 -28.12 21.09
CA GLY A 620 -42.25 -26.74 21.48
C GLY A 620 -40.75 -26.44 21.55
N GLY A 621 -40.37 -25.20 21.26
CA GLY A 621 -38.96 -24.80 21.26
C GLY A 621 -38.74 -23.41 20.67
N TRP A 622 -37.52 -23.15 20.21
CA TRP A 622 -37.09 -21.86 19.65
C TRP A 622 -36.41 -22.06 18.30
N VAL A 623 -37.17 -21.95 17.21
CA VAL A 623 -36.67 -22.06 15.84
C VAL A 623 -37.46 -21.10 14.96
N ASP A 624 -36.75 -20.27 14.18
CA ASP A 624 -37.31 -19.43 13.12
C ASP A 624 -37.42 -20.20 11.79
N GLY A 625 -38.31 -19.74 10.91
CA GLY A 625 -38.49 -20.31 9.58
C GLY A 625 -39.95 -20.47 9.15
N LEU A 626 -40.14 -21.26 8.10
CA LEU A 626 -41.43 -21.51 7.45
C LEU A 626 -42.37 -22.41 8.29
N PRO A 627 -43.68 -22.45 7.96
CA PRO A 627 -44.64 -23.30 8.65
C PRO A 627 -44.17 -24.76 8.78
N GLY A 628 -44.35 -25.37 9.95
CA GLY A 628 -43.88 -26.73 10.27
C GLY A 628 -42.39 -26.85 10.63
N THR A 629 -41.54 -25.92 10.17
CA THR A 629 -40.12 -25.85 10.59
C THR A 629 -39.90 -24.97 11.81
N SER A 630 -40.68 -23.90 11.97
CA SER A 630 -40.59 -23.05 13.16
C SER A 630 -40.99 -23.78 14.44
N ARG A 631 -40.46 -23.32 15.57
CA ARG A 631 -40.75 -23.81 16.92
C ARG A 631 -41.04 -22.62 17.82
N LEU A 632 -42.13 -22.75 18.57
CA LEU A 632 -42.68 -21.77 19.49
C LEU A 632 -42.79 -22.39 20.90
N GLY A 633 -42.95 -21.57 21.91
CA GLY A 633 -43.23 -21.96 23.29
C GLY A 633 -44.35 -21.08 23.81
N ASN A 634 -45.56 -21.65 23.90
CA ASN A 634 -46.78 -20.96 24.32
C ASN A 634 -46.99 -19.60 23.63
N PRO A 635 -47.24 -19.60 22.30
CA PRO A 635 -47.57 -18.36 21.59
C PRO A 635 -48.91 -17.80 22.07
N GLY A 636 -49.04 -16.48 22.09
CA GLY A 636 -50.13 -15.80 22.80
C GLY A 636 -50.64 -14.53 22.11
N SER A 637 -50.77 -13.48 22.93
CA SER A 637 -51.17 -12.11 22.57
C SER A 637 -50.49 -11.62 21.28
N SER A 638 -51.23 -10.95 20.41
CA SER A 638 -50.72 -10.51 19.11
C SER A 638 -51.31 -9.19 18.59
N VAL A 639 -50.57 -8.54 17.71
CA VAL A 639 -50.90 -7.29 17.01
C VAL A 639 -50.49 -7.37 15.54
N TYR A 640 -51.09 -6.54 14.69
CA TYR A 640 -50.83 -6.52 13.25
C TYR A 640 -50.34 -5.15 12.79
N ASN A 641 -49.25 -5.14 12.04
CA ASN A 641 -48.76 -3.96 11.33
C ASN A 641 -49.21 -4.03 9.85
N PRO A 642 -50.17 -3.20 9.42
CA PRO A 642 -50.64 -3.18 8.04
C PRO A 642 -49.59 -2.64 7.04
N ALA A 643 -48.63 -1.83 7.49
CA ALA A 643 -47.60 -1.26 6.61
C ALA A 643 -46.54 -2.30 6.20
N SER A 644 -46.23 -3.26 7.08
CA SER A 644 -45.30 -4.37 6.82
C SER A 644 -45.99 -5.73 6.59
N ASN A 645 -47.34 -5.75 6.54
CA ASN A 645 -48.17 -6.95 6.46
C ASN A 645 -47.71 -8.07 7.42
N THR A 646 -47.34 -7.68 8.65
CA THR A 646 -46.68 -8.56 9.62
C THR A 646 -47.48 -8.62 10.91
N ILE A 647 -47.73 -9.84 11.40
CA ILE A 647 -48.28 -10.10 12.72
C ILE A 647 -47.09 -10.22 13.69
N TYR A 648 -47.15 -9.51 14.81
CA TYR A 648 -46.23 -9.66 15.93
C TYR A 648 -46.97 -10.34 17.09
N PHE A 649 -46.32 -11.27 17.76
CA PHE A 649 -46.95 -12.03 18.84
C PHE A 649 -45.96 -12.37 19.96
N LEU A 650 -46.49 -12.53 21.17
CA LEU A 650 -45.71 -13.05 22.30
C LEU A 650 -45.50 -14.54 22.14
N ASP A 651 -44.26 -14.98 22.26
CA ASP A 651 -43.85 -16.38 22.37
C ASP A 651 -43.53 -16.64 23.84
N GLY A 652 -44.59 -16.73 24.65
CA GLY A 652 -44.55 -16.44 26.08
C GLY A 652 -43.69 -17.39 26.91
N GLY A 653 -43.65 -18.67 26.55
CA GLY A 653 -42.76 -19.68 27.16
C GLY A 653 -41.28 -19.51 26.77
N ASN A 654 -40.99 -18.68 25.76
CA ASN A 654 -39.63 -18.34 25.33
C ASN A 654 -39.22 -16.90 25.69
N PHE A 655 -40.09 -16.10 26.33
CA PHE A 655 -39.84 -14.71 26.76
C PHE A 655 -39.41 -13.79 25.61
N ALA A 656 -40.11 -13.86 24.48
CA ALA A 656 -39.75 -13.10 23.29
C ALA A 656 -40.95 -12.63 22.48
N VAL A 657 -40.71 -11.62 21.63
CA VAL A 657 -41.63 -11.21 20.59
C VAL A 657 -41.16 -11.80 19.26
N ARG A 658 -42.07 -12.49 18.58
CA ARG A 658 -41.86 -13.11 17.27
C ARG A 658 -42.72 -12.41 16.23
N SER A 659 -42.42 -12.64 14.96
CA SER A 659 -43.15 -12.10 13.81
C SER A 659 -43.55 -13.20 12.83
N ILE A 660 -44.68 -13.01 12.15
CA ILE A 660 -45.11 -13.78 10.98
C ILE A 660 -45.45 -12.78 9.87
N THR A 661 -44.67 -12.78 8.80
CA THR A 661 -44.95 -11.95 7.61
C THR A 661 -45.93 -12.68 6.69
N LEU A 662 -47.03 -12.02 6.32
CA LEU A 662 -48.04 -12.58 5.43
C LEU A 662 -47.74 -12.22 3.95
N PRO A 663 -48.11 -13.06 2.97
CA PRO A 663 -48.69 -14.40 3.08
C PRO A 663 -47.63 -15.53 3.14
N THR A 664 -46.33 -15.21 3.18
CA THR A 664 -45.25 -16.21 3.17
C THR A 664 -45.22 -17.06 4.44
N ASN A 665 -45.84 -16.57 5.52
CA ASN A 665 -45.91 -17.19 6.84
C ASN A 665 -44.53 -17.50 7.44
N ASN A 666 -43.51 -16.76 7.03
CA ASN A 666 -42.16 -16.91 7.57
C ASN A 666 -42.14 -16.38 9.01
N THR A 667 -41.77 -17.26 9.95
CA THR A 667 -41.65 -16.94 11.38
C THR A 667 -40.26 -16.39 11.66
N GLY A 668 -40.15 -15.21 12.26
CA GLY A 668 -38.88 -14.59 12.64
C GLY A 668 -38.85 -14.15 14.11
N SER A 669 -37.66 -14.12 14.71
CA SER A 669 -37.45 -13.52 16.03
C SER A 669 -37.32 -12.00 15.89
N LEU A 670 -38.09 -11.24 16.67
CA LEU A 670 -37.96 -9.78 16.70
C LEU A 670 -37.02 -9.33 17.83
N THR A 671 -37.30 -9.77 19.06
CA THR A 671 -36.51 -9.41 20.26
C THR A 671 -36.83 -10.33 21.44
N GLY A 672 -35.90 -10.45 22.39
CA GLY A 672 -35.95 -11.43 23.48
C GLY A 672 -35.57 -12.85 23.02
N GLY A 673 -35.67 -13.82 23.92
CA GLY A 673 -35.41 -15.23 23.60
C GLY A 673 -34.03 -15.77 23.95
N LYS A 674 -33.68 -16.91 23.36
CA LYS A 674 -32.71 -17.88 23.92
C LYS A 674 -31.26 -17.69 23.43
N LEU A 675 -30.28 -17.88 24.31
CA LEU A 675 -28.85 -17.92 23.94
C LEU A 675 -28.40 -19.29 23.40
N SER A 676 -29.03 -20.39 23.84
CA SER A 676 -28.74 -21.76 23.40
C SER A 676 -29.86 -22.73 23.83
N TYR A 677 -29.86 -23.98 23.33
CA TYR A 677 -30.98 -24.94 23.45
C TYR A 677 -31.60 -25.14 24.86
N GLN A 678 -30.93 -24.80 25.97
CA GLN A 678 -31.47 -24.98 27.33
C GLN A 678 -31.40 -23.77 28.31
N GLN A 679 -30.90 -22.59 27.93
CA GLN A 679 -30.88 -21.40 28.81
C GLN A 679 -31.81 -20.27 28.32
N TYR A 680 -32.92 -20.03 29.03
CA TYR A 680 -33.84 -18.91 28.75
C TYR A 680 -33.27 -17.59 29.27
N LYS A 681 -33.18 -16.58 28.41
CA LYS A 681 -32.74 -15.22 28.75
C LYS A 681 -34.00 -14.38 29.05
N TYR A 682 -34.45 -14.39 30.31
CA TYR A 682 -35.62 -13.64 30.78
C TYR A 682 -35.21 -12.62 31.86
N GLY A 683 -36.05 -11.63 32.11
CA GLY A 683 -35.80 -10.58 33.11
C GLY A 683 -36.37 -9.23 32.70
N TYR A 684 -35.67 -8.16 33.07
CA TYR A 684 -36.07 -6.79 32.80
C TYR A 684 -34.84 -5.96 32.42
N ALA A 685 -34.66 -5.74 31.13
CA ALA A 685 -33.57 -4.92 30.59
C ALA A 685 -33.96 -4.31 29.26
N ASP A 686 -33.65 -3.03 29.10
CA ASP A 686 -33.74 -2.28 27.85
C ASP A 686 -32.45 -2.44 27.02
N GLY A 687 -32.48 -2.09 25.73
CA GLY A 687 -31.31 -2.18 24.86
C GLY A 687 -31.65 -2.39 23.38
N GLY A 688 -30.66 -2.83 22.60
CA GLY A 688 -30.89 -3.31 21.24
C GLY A 688 -31.74 -4.58 21.21
N LEU A 689 -32.30 -4.93 20.04
CA LEU A 689 -33.27 -6.03 19.92
C LEU A 689 -32.73 -7.39 20.41
N GLY A 690 -31.42 -7.66 20.31
CA GLY A 690 -30.79 -8.88 20.83
C GLY A 690 -30.38 -8.84 22.32
N ASP A 691 -30.34 -7.65 22.91
CA ASP A 691 -29.89 -7.46 24.29
C ASP A 691 -31.04 -7.46 25.28
N ALA A 692 -32.17 -6.86 24.89
CA ALA A 692 -33.34 -6.65 25.72
C ALA A 692 -33.90 -7.95 26.35
N LEU A 693 -34.42 -7.81 27.57
CA LEU A 693 -35.00 -8.90 28.36
C LEU A 693 -36.45 -8.61 28.71
N PHE A 694 -37.24 -9.68 28.74
CA PHE A 694 -38.67 -9.67 29.06
C PHE A 694 -39.00 -10.75 30.10
N ASN A 695 -40.13 -10.57 30.77
CA ASN A 695 -40.68 -11.45 31.80
C ASN A 695 -42.23 -11.48 31.71
N PHE A 696 -42.78 -11.47 30.49
CA PHE A 696 -44.21 -11.71 30.26
C PHE A 696 -44.53 -13.20 30.11
N SER A 697 -45.82 -13.54 30.12
CA SER A 697 -46.34 -14.81 29.63
C SER A 697 -47.09 -14.60 28.30
N GLN A 698 -47.70 -15.66 27.76
CA GLN A 698 -48.56 -15.61 26.58
C GLN A 698 -49.75 -14.62 26.70
N THR A 699 -50.14 -14.22 27.92
CA THR A 699 -51.28 -13.33 28.16
C THR A 699 -50.91 -11.84 28.24
N GLY A 700 -49.63 -11.46 28.10
CA GLY A 700 -49.20 -10.06 28.14
C GLY A 700 -49.91 -9.21 27.07
N PRO A 701 -50.73 -8.20 27.43
CA PRO A 701 -51.42 -7.40 26.43
C PRO A 701 -50.43 -6.70 25.48
N MET A 702 -50.71 -6.79 24.19
CA MET A 702 -49.95 -6.10 23.14
C MET A 702 -50.82 -5.02 22.50
N ALA A 703 -50.20 -3.92 22.11
CA ALA A 703 -50.77 -2.90 21.24
C ALA A 703 -49.72 -2.43 20.24
N ILE A 704 -50.15 -1.76 19.17
CA ILE A 704 -49.24 -1.19 18.15
C ILE A 704 -49.70 0.21 17.81
N ASP A 705 -48.76 1.15 17.68
CA ASP A 705 -49.06 2.52 17.25
C ASP A 705 -49.11 2.65 15.72
N LYS A 706 -49.53 3.81 15.24
CA LYS A 706 -49.58 4.14 13.81
C LYS A 706 -48.21 4.18 13.11
N ASN A 707 -47.11 4.23 13.87
CA ASN A 707 -45.74 4.23 13.36
C ASN A 707 -45.15 2.82 13.30
N GLY A 708 -45.88 1.80 13.80
CA GLY A 708 -45.42 0.42 13.90
C GLY A 708 -44.62 0.08 15.16
N ASN A 709 -44.57 0.98 16.15
CA ASN A 709 -43.98 0.69 17.46
C ASN A 709 -44.91 -0.24 18.24
N ILE A 710 -44.35 -1.31 18.79
CA ILE A 710 -45.10 -2.36 19.48
C ILE A 710 -44.97 -2.15 20.99
N TYR A 711 -46.09 -2.13 21.69
CA TYR A 711 -46.13 -1.98 23.14
C TYR A 711 -46.53 -3.30 23.78
N VAL A 712 -45.80 -3.73 24.81
CA VAL A 712 -46.04 -4.97 25.56
C VAL A 712 -46.18 -4.63 27.04
N LEU A 713 -47.31 -4.99 27.64
CA LEU A 713 -47.54 -4.81 29.07
C LEU A 713 -47.08 -6.05 29.84
N GLU A 714 -46.05 -5.86 30.66
CA GLU A 714 -45.40 -6.87 31.49
C GLU A 714 -45.88 -6.79 32.94
N VAL A 715 -46.90 -7.57 33.29
CA VAL A 715 -47.46 -7.58 34.65
C VAL A 715 -46.40 -7.92 35.71
N ASN A 716 -45.50 -8.87 35.43
CA ASN A 716 -44.44 -9.30 36.36
C ASN A 716 -43.32 -8.25 36.56
N ASN A 717 -43.16 -7.32 35.62
CA ASN A 717 -42.16 -6.25 35.69
C ASN A 717 -42.81 -4.89 36.05
N HIS A 718 -44.14 -4.85 36.24
CA HIS A 718 -44.92 -3.63 36.45
C HIS A 718 -44.65 -2.52 35.41
N ALA A 719 -44.49 -2.91 34.14
CA ALA A 719 -44.02 -2.02 33.08
C ALA A 719 -44.74 -2.22 31.75
N ILE A 720 -44.81 -1.15 30.97
CA ILE A 720 -45.13 -1.16 29.54
C ILE A 720 -43.81 -0.93 28.79
N ARG A 721 -43.43 -1.90 27.95
CA ARG A 721 -42.23 -1.87 27.12
C ARG A 721 -42.60 -1.42 25.72
N GLU A 722 -41.82 -0.54 25.13
CA GLU A 722 -41.94 -0.15 23.72
C GLU A 722 -40.79 -0.77 22.93
N ILE A 723 -41.16 -1.51 21.89
CA ILE A 723 -40.27 -2.07 20.87
C ILE A 723 -40.44 -1.17 19.63
N PHE A 724 -39.43 -0.34 19.38
CA PHE A 724 -39.43 0.57 18.24
C PHE A 724 -38.58 -0.03 17.12
N LEU A 725 -39.09 0.05 15.89
CA LEU A 725 -38.56 -0.65 14.71
C LEU A 725 -38.13 0.29 13.57
N GLN A 726 -38.09 1.59 13.87
CA GLN A 726 -37.80 2.67 12.92
C GLN A 726 -36.38 2.61 12.38
#